data_AF-A0A8J9SMC3-F1
#
_entry.id   AF-A0A8J9SMC3-F1
#
_cell.length_a   1.000
_cell.length_b   1.000
_cell.length_c   1.000
_cell.angle_alpha   90.00
_cell.angle_beta   90.00
_cell.angle_gamma   90.00
#
_symmetry.space_group_name_H-M   'P 1'
#
loop_
_entity.id
_entity.type
_entity.pdbx_description
1 polymer ?
#
loop_
_entity_poly.entity_id
_entity_poly.type
_entity_poly.pdbx_seq_one_letter_code
_entity_poly.pdbx_strand_id
1 'polypeptide(L)'
;MVQDRAKAEAFVFYLSCDISSQVHVRVDHLVGHLLDNSNPKLGKGAQSSGDRGAPALYVIGQLCAFGEVLGLPTRAPIAQARPDGCSWGSVLSFPLKYCDLAQDAQLALTVWQIREGEVQTPLGGATLRLFSKKGRLKSGQQELRLWPGREADMTWPPATPAKLPVAQRGEQGRLEQLMKRYNRGEITPVEWLDHLTLQRIQQLRSQDEKEVQDGRLVLQVELPTFPHAVVYQQAATAPATPADLPGTASDRSGPNLQVISDPEVNRENPSELKAAKLARSMARGVEDRDLKPNTKERQQIEAVIVAPPNRPLTPEERALVWRFRWSLTGEPRALTKVLRCVDWGDAREARSAGDLIARWAPIGLADALELLSPAFSNPEVRAHAVEVLKRTENEELLYYLLQLVQALRYEAADDSRLAAFLVQRAISDPTLAIFLHWYLYVEWEDPAFGPRAAAVHKRLQEGLTSSEEASHSMAAISAQMGLVAQLRHIANELKGTAAKKAEQLRRMVGEYGQCGELAYLKCPLPLDPGVLLTGILSEECSVFKSALAPLRLTFRTAGSGTNQGTQEVPGPDAGAMVLPPPSEGTSGTLMRAPSAALKEGRYQVIYKKGDDLRQDQLVVQIFSLMDRLLKRENLDLRLTPYRVLPTSAEDGLIECVPSMALARVIAEHKSIHRYWALYNADPSGPYGVKAEVLDTFVKSCAGYCVMTYILGVGDRHLDNLMLTPDGRLFHIDFGFIMGRDPKPWPPPFKLSREMVEAMGGAESELYRAFCAHACEAYNILRKSASLILSLFHLMAGAAIPDIRSDPEKAMLKLQEKLRLGEDDEVAIEWMQQLIHDSSSNAMAGFMEATHRIAQALR
;
A
#
# COMPACT_ATOMS: atom_id res chain seq x y z
N MET A 1 -41.15 -62.14 28.47
CA MET A 1 -41.94 -61.44 29.51
C MET A 1 -40.96 -60.53 30.25
N VAL A 2 -40.85 -59.27 29.81
CA VAL A 2 -41.56 -58.09 30.35
C VAL A 2 -40.71 -57.42 31.43
N GLN A 3 -40.37 -56.16 31.13
CA GLN A 3 -39.79 -55.10 31.96
C GLN A 3 -38.29 -55.18 32.28
N ASP A 4 -37.52 -54.30 31.64
CA ASP A 4 -37.09 -53.14 32.42
C ASP A 4 -37.08 -51.84 31.60
N ARG A 5 -37.66 -50.81 32.19
CA ARG A 5 -37.86 -49.48 31.60
C ARG A 5 -36.52 -48.74 31.61
N ALA A 6 -35.87 -48.57 30.47
CA ALA A 6 -34.91 -47.50 30.31
C ALA A 6 -35.68 -46.16 30.33
N LYS A 7 -35.82 -45.57 31.52
CA LYS A 7 -36.08 -44.14 31.66
C LYS A 7 -35.02 -43.45 30.80
N ALA A 8 -35.44 -42.77 29.72
CA ALA A 8 -34.59 -41.78 29.10
C ALA A 8 -34.30 -40.72 30.17
N GLU A 9 -33.13 -40.76 30.79
CA GLU A 9 -32.65 -39.67 31.62
C GLU A 9 -32.70 -38.41 30.75
N ALA A 10 -33.55 -37.47 31.13
CA ALA A 10 -33.63 -36.19 30.44
C ALA A 10 -32.23 -35.57 30.48
N PHE A 11 -31.58 -35.40 29.33
CA PHE A 11 -30.32 -34.67 29.24
C PHE A 11 -30.61 -33.20 29.54
N VAL A 12 -30.38 -32.79 30.78
CA VAL A 12 -30.53 -31.39 31.19
C VAL A 12 -29.24 -30.64 30.85
N PHE A 13 -29.37 -29.55 30.09
CA PHE A 13 -28.28 -28.63 29.74
C PHE A 13 -28.79 -27.20 29.80
N TYR A 14 -27.88 -26.24 30.00
CA TYR A 14 -28.16 -24.82 29.89
C TYR A 14 -27.79 -24.33 28.49
N LEU A 15 -28.52 -23.37 27.97
CA LEU A 15 -28.13 -22.66 26.75
C LEU A 15 -27.27 -21.47 27.10
N SER A 16 -26.25 -21.17 26.28
CA SER A 16 -25.41 -19.99 26.50
C SER A 16 -26.23 -18.70 26.52
N CYS A 17 -27.26 -18.60 25.66
CA CYS A 17 -28.16 -17.45 25.59
C CYS A 17 -28.99 -17.21 26.86
N ASP A 18 -29.17 -18.21 27.71
CA ASP A 18 -29.96 -18.12 28.93
C ASP A 18 -29.11 -17.67 30.14
N ILE A 19 -27.79 -17.56 29.96
CA ILE A 19 -26.85 -17.23 31.03
C ILE A 19 -26.53 -15.73 30.96
N SER A 20 -27.22 -14.97 31.82
CA SER A 20 -27.07 -13.51 31.93
C SER A 20 -25.93 -13.05 32.86
N SER A 21 -25.15 -13.99 33.42
CA SER A 21 -24.00 -13.69 34.26
C SER A 21 -22.78 -13.25 33.44
N GLN A 22 -21.93 -12.42 34.05
CA GLN A 22 -20.69 -11.97 33.45
C GLN A 22 -19.67 -13.10 33.29
N VAL A 23 -18.80 -12.97 32.30
CA VAL A 23 -17.69 -13.89 32.09
C VAL A 23 -16.62 -13.60 33.15
N HIS A 24 -16.31 -14.63 33.94
CA HIS A 24 -15.27 -14.59 34.97
C HIS A 24 -14.25 -15.69 34.71
N VAL A 25 -12.98 -15.42 34.96
CA VAL A 25 -11.90 -16.42 34.87
C VAL A 25 -10.99 -16.27 36.08
N ARG A 26 -10.83 -17.32 36.87
CA ARG A 26 -9.89 -17.31 38.01
C ARG A 26 -8.49 -17.70 37.52
N VAL A 27 -7.53 -16.82 37.70
CA VAL A 27 -6.10 -17.10 37.47
C VAL A 27 -5.50 -17.55 38.79
N ASP A 28 -5.06 -18.80 38.84
CA ASP A 28 -4.66 -19.45 40.09
C ASP A 28 -3.14 -19.34 40.31
N HIS A 29 -2.37 -20.10 39.54
CA HIS A 29 -0.90 -20.08 39.63
C HIS A 29 -0.22 -20.45 38.30
N LEU A 30 0.98 -19.91 38.11
CA LEU A 30 1.95 -20.22 37.07
C LEU A 30 2.95 -21.24 37.62
N VAL A 31 3.18 -22.32 36.88
CA VAL A 31 4.16 -23.36 37.21
C VAL A 31 5.25 -23.38 36.15
N GLY A 32 6.51 -23.47 36.58
CA GLY A 32 7.67 -23.68 35.72
C GLY A 32 8.89 -22.89 36.17
N HIS A 33 10.08 -23.36 35.78
CA HIS A 33 11.33 -22.72 36.18
C HIS A 33 11.49 -21.38 35.45
N LEU A 34 11.35 -20.28 36.19
CA LEU A 34 11.62 -18.93 35.70
C LEU A 34 13.14 -18.80 35.57
N LEU A 35 13.70 -19.14 34.40
CA LEU A 35 15.14 -19.04 34.14
C LEU A 35 15.59 -17.58 34.32
N ASP A 36 16.39 -17.34 35.35
CA ASP A 36 17.24 -16.15 35.42
C ASP A 36 18.35 -16.36 34.38
N ASN A 37 18.16 -15.80 33.19
CA ASN A 37 19.19 -15.83 32.16
C ASN A 37 19.38 -14.41 31.60
N SER A 38 20.48 -13.81 32.07
CA SER A 38 21.42 -13.06 31.23
C SER A 38 21.22 -13.37 29.75
N ASN A 39 20.70 -12.39 29.04
CA ASN A 39 20.59 -12.35 27.59
C ASN A 39 21.96 -12.71 26.96
N PRO A 40 22.12 -13.78 26.15
CA PRO A 40 23.39 -14.06 25.47
C PRO A 40 23.67 -13.08 24.32
N LYS A 41 22.80 -12.08 24.11
CA LYS A 41 22.90 -11.06 23.06
C LYS A 41 22.97 -9.64 23.61
N LEU A 42 23.79 -9.39 24.63
CA LEU A 42 24.32 -8.03 24.86
C LEU A 42 25.81 -8.16 25.20
N GLY A 43 26.62 -7.33 24.53
CA GLY A 43 28.07 -7.40 24.54
C GLY A 43 28.70 -7.32 25.93
N LYS A 44 29.91 -7.86 26.02
CA LYS A 44 30.82 -7.72 27.16
C LYS A 44 30.89 -6.26 27.64
N GLY A 45 30.50 -6.02 28.88
CA GLY A 45 30.80 -4.77 29.57
C GLY A 45 29.79 -4.39 30.65
N ALA A 46 29.94 -4.93 31.86
CA ALA A 46 29.73 -4.25 33.14
C ALA A 46 29.72 -5.29 34.27
N GLN A 47 30.82 -5.33 35.03
CA GLN A 47 30.83 -5.90 36.37
C GLN A 47 30.15 -4.91 37.32
N SER A 48 28.98 -5.26 37.85
CA SER A 48 28.55 -4.85 39.19
C SER A 48 27.43 -5.79 39.63
N SER A 49 27.81 -6.74 40.49
CA SER A 49 26.93 -7.58 41.28
C SER A 49 26.10 -6.70 42.22
N GLY A 50 24.86 -6.42 41.83
CA GLY A 50 23.79 -5.99 42.71
C GLY A 50 22.68 -7.02 42.58
N ASP A 51 22.23 -7.53 43.73
CA ASP A 51 21.11 -8.47 43.88
C ASP A 51 19.88 -7.94 43.10
N ARG A 52 19.66 -8.45 41.88
CA ARG A 52 18.50 -8.07 41.07
C ARG A 52 17.29 -8.75 41.71
N GLY A 53 16.51 -8.00 42.47
CA GLY A 53 15.29 -8.49 43.10
C GLY A 53 14.40 -9.26 42.11
N ALA A 54 13.73 -10.31 42.60
CA ALA A 54 12.88 -11.18 41.80
C ALA A 54 11.84 -10.36 40.99
N PRO A 55 11.60 -10.69 39.70
CA PRO A 55 10.66 -9.95 38.88
C PRO A 55 9.25 -10.03 39.46
N ALA A 56 8.49 -8.95 39.35
CA ALA A 56 7.07 -8.97 39.66
C ALA A 56 6.28 -9.36 38.39
N LEU A 57 5.25 -10.18 38.55
CA LEU A 57 4.46 -10.73 37.46
C LEU A 57 2.98 -10.35 37.58
N TYR A 58 2.33 -10.15 36.44
CA TYR A 58 0.88 -9.97 36.38
C TYR A 58 0.31 -10.53 35.08
N VAL A 59 -1.01 -10.75 35.03
CA VAL A 59 -1.68 -11.36 33.89
C VAL A 59 -2.69 -10.38 33.30
N ILE A 60 -2.69 -10.21 31.98
CA ILE A 60 -3.73 -9.50 31.24
C ILE A 60 -4.56 -10.54 30.48
N GLY A 61 -5.88 -10.47 30.62
CA GLY A 61 -6.84 -11.24 29.85
C GLY A 61 -7.65 -10.36 28.90
N GLN A 62 -7.89 -10.88 27.70
CA GLN A 62 -8.70 -10.25 26.67
C GLN A 62 -9.62 -11.30 26.04
N LEU A 63 -10.88 -10.91 25.79
CA LEU A 63 -11.83 -11.71 25.03
C LEU A 63 -11.83 -11.26 23.57
N CYS A 64 -11.95 -12.21 22.64
CA CYS A 64 -12.13 -11.93 21.21
C CYS A 64 -13.11 -12.90 20.56
N ALA A 65 -13.77 -12.47 19.49
CA ALA A 65 -14.60 -13.32 18.61
C ALA A 65 -14.52 -12.78 17.18
N PHE A 66 -14.60 -13.66 16.18
CA PHE A 66 -14.45 -13.32 14.76
C PHE A 66 -13.16 -12.55 14.40
N GLY A 67 -12.10 -12.72 15.20
CA GLY A 67 -10.84 -12.00 15.04
C GLY A 67 -10.84 -10.58 15.64
N GLU A 68 -11.96 -10.14 16.23
CA GLU A 68 -12.15 -8.82 16.82
C GLU A 68 -12.15 -8.85 18.34
N VAL A 69 -11.69 -7.77 18.96
CA VAL A 69 -11.57 -7.64 20.42
C VAL A 69 -12.94 -7.35 21.04
N LEU A 70 -13.34 -8.18 22.00
CA LEU A 70 -14.57 -8.00 22.75
C LEU A 70 -14.28 -7.28 24.08
N GLY A 71 -14.46 -5.96 24.09
CA GLY A 71 -14.35 -5.11 25.29
C GLY A 71 -12.91 -4.81 25.74
N LEU A 72 -12.78 -4.20 26.93
CA LEU A 72 -11.49 -3.77 27.48
C LEU A 72 -10.69 -4.93 28.12
N PRO A 73 -9.35 -4.88 28.09
CA PRO A 73 -8.51 -5.87 28.75
C PRO A 73 -8.68 -5.80 30.27
N THR A 74 -8.72 -6.96 30.90
CA THR A 74 -8.81 -7.10 32.35
C THR A 74 -7.50 -7.62 32.91
N ARG A 75 -7.01 -7.06 34.01
CA ARG A 75 -5.71 -7.43 34.60
C ARG A 75 -5.83 -8.04 35.99
N ALA A 76 -4.98 -9.02 36.28
CA ALA A 76 -4.75 -9.54 37.63
C ALA A 76 -3.85 -8.57 38.43
N PRO A 77 -3.90 -8.61 39.78
CA PRO A 77 -2.94 -7.92 40.62
C PRO A 77 -1.49 -8.34 40.32
N ILE A 78 -0.54 -7.47 40.67
CA ILE A 78 0.88 -7.79 40.56
C ILE A 78 1.27 -8.71 41.73
N ALA A 79 1.99 -9.80 41.43
CA ALA A 79 2.48 -10.78 42.39
C ALA A 79 3.99 -11.01 42.22
N GLN A 80 4.71 -11.29 43.30
CA GLN A 80 6.15 -11.58 43.23
C GLN A 80 6.41 -12.97 42.68
N ALA A 81 7.38 -13.08 41.76
CA ALA A 81 7.85 -14.37 41.26
C ALA A 81 8.59 -15.16 42.35
N ARG A 82 8.38 -16.48 42.37
CA ARG A 82 9.14 -17.48 43.13
C ARG A 82 9.92 -18.38 42.16
N PRO A 83 10.99 -19.06 42.59
CA PRO A 83 11.79 -19.92 41.71
C PRO A 83 10.98 -21.02 40.98
N ASP A 84 9.89 -21.47 41.61
CA ASP A 84 8.99 -22.52 41.16
C ASP A 84 7.73 -22.00 40.43
N GLY A 85 7.51 -20.68 40.39
CA GLY A 85 6.33 -20.10 39.74
C GLY A 85 5.79 -18.81 40.39
N CYS A 86 4.49 -18.55 40.23
CA CYS A 86 3.81 -17.40 40.83
C CYS A 86 2.32 -17.70 41.06
N SER A 87 1.75 -17.23 42.17
CA SER A 87 0.32 -17.41 42.47
C SER A 87 -0.40 -16.07 42.59
N TRP A 88 -1.59 -16.00 42.00
CA TRP A 88 -2.46 -14.81 42.05
C TRP A 88 -3.74 -15.06 42.84
N GLY A 89 -4.37 -16.23 42.65
CA GLY A 89 -5.68 -16.51 43.24
C GLY A 89 -6.76 -15.46 42.91
N SER A 90 -6.65 -14.79 41.77
CA SER A 90 -7.46 -13.61 41.42
C SER A 90 -8.46 -13.91 40.31
N VAL A 91 -9.60 -13.21 40.29
CA VAL A 91 -10.64 -13.38 39.26
C VAL A 91 -10.59 -12.21 38.29
N LEU A 92 -10.41 -12.51 37.01
CA LEU A 92 -10.61 -11.57 35.91
C LEU A 92 -12.11 -11.52 35.59
N SER A 93 -12.70 -10.33 35.69
CA SER A 93 -14.12 -10.07 35.41
C SER A 93 -14.25 -9.24 34.15
N PHE A 94 -14.88 -9.80 33.11
CA PHE A 94 -15.07 -9.14 31.84
C PHE A 94 -16.47 -8.49 31.77
N PRO A 95 -16.62 -7.30 31.17
CA PRO A 95 -17.90 -6.61 31.05
C PRO A 95 -18.80 -7.19 29.94
N LEU A 96 -18.82 -8.52 29.81
CA LEU A 96 -19.58 -9.29 28.81
C LEU A 96 -20.29 -10.44 29.51
N LYS A 97 -21.51 -10.74 29.07
CA LYS A 97 -22.27 -11.88 29.60
C LYS A 97 -22.04 -13.12 28.74
N TYR A 98 -22.27 -14.29 29.32
CA TYR A 98 -22.19 -15.55 28.57
C TYR A 98 -23.19 -15.63 27.41
N CYS A 99 -24.35 -14.96 27.53
CA CYS A 99 -25.34 -14.84 26.46
C CYS A 99 -24.86 -14.04 25.24
N ASP A 100 -23.85 -13.19 25.42
CA ASP A 100 -23.32 -12.31 24.37
C ASP A 100 -22.13 -12.95 23.63
N LEU A 101 -21.62 -14.08 24.12
CA LEU A 101 -20.46 -14.74 23.52
C LEU A 101 -20.83 -15.52 22.25
N ALA A 102 -20.08 -15.28 21.17
CA ALA A 102 -20.13 -16.08 19.96
C ALA A 102 -19.50 -17.47 20.17
N GLN A 103 -19.85 -18.43 19.30
CA GLN A 103 -19.34 -19.81 19.40
C GLN A 103 -17.81 -19.90 19.27
N ASP A 104 -17.21 -19.01 18.50
CA ASP A 104 -15.78 -18.96 18.23
C ASP A 104 -15.01 -18.12 19.26
N ALA A 105 -15.68 -17.60 20.29
CA ALA A 105 -15.09 -16.76 21.32
C ALA A 105 -13.83 -17.40 21.94
N GLN A 106 -12.75 -16.61 22.00
CA GLN A 106 -11.47 -16.99 22.59
C GLN A 106 -11.11 -16.08 23.75
N LEU A 107 -10.36 -16.65 24.68
CA LEU A 107 -9.73 -15.98 25.80
C LEU A 107 -8.22 -15.98 25.56
N ALA A 108 -7.65 -14.80 25.35
CA ALA A 108 -6.22 -14.56 25.24
C ALA A 108 -5.69 -14.11 26.61
N LEU A 109 -4.66 -14.78 27.12
CA LEU A 109 -4.02 -14.47 28.40
C LEU A 109 -2.51 -14.28 28.21
N THR A 110 -2.01 -13.10 28.56
CA THR A 110 -0.58 -12.78 28.51
C THR A 110 -0.05 -12.54 29.91
N VAL A 111 1.01 -13.25 30.28
CA VAL A 111 1.75 -13.02 31.53
C VAL A 111 2.88 -12.03 31.25
N TRP A 112 2.92 -10.95 32.02
CA TRP A 112 3.89 -9.87 31.93
C TRP A 112 4.85 -9.91 33.10
N GLN A 113 6.10 -9.54 32.86
CA GLN A 113 7.11 -9.32 33.89
C GLN A 113 7.51 -7.85 33.96
N ILE A 114 7.71 -7.35 35.18
CA ILE A 114 8.21 -6.00 35.47
C ILE A 114 9.36 -6.07 36.48
N ARG A 115 10.43 -5.32 36.21
CA ARG A 115 11.58 -5.11 37.10
C ARG A 115 11.73 -3.60 37.32
N GLU A 116 12.22 -3.18 38.49
CA GLU A 116 12.40 -1.76 38.79
C GLU A 116 13.29 -1.07 37.73
N GLY A 117 12.78 -0.02 37.09
CA GLY A 117 13.48 0.74 36.06
C GLY A 117 13.50 0.12 34.66
N GLU A 118 12.87 -1.04 34.43
CA GLU A 118 12.78 -1.68 33.11
C GLU A 118 11.36 -1.56 32.50
N VAL A 119 11.29 -1.58 31.17
CA VAL A 119 10.02 -1.64 30.43
C VAL A 119 9.40 -3.02 30.63
N GLN A 120 8.07 -3.08 30.78
CA GLN A 120 7.34 -4.35 30.90
C GLN A 120 7.57 -5.23 29.66
N THR A 121 7.84 -6.51 29.87
CA THR A 121 8.06 -7.48 28.79
C THR A 121 7.13 -8.70 28.95
N PRO A 122 6.67 -9.30 27.85
CA PRO A 122 5.83 -10.48 27.93
C PRO A 122 6.68 -11.70 28.31
N LEU A 123 6.34 -12.34 29.42
CA LEU A 123 6.90 -13.62 29.82
C LEU A 123 6.38 -14.73 28.88
N GLY A 124 5.08 -14.68 28.55
CA GLY A 124 4.49 -15.53 27.53
C GLY A 124 2.96 -15.44 27.46
N GLY A 125 2.42 -15.84 26.32
CA GLY A 125 1.00 -15.73 25.98
C GLY A 125 0.36 -17.07 25.64
N ALA A 126 -0.94 -17.19 25.88
CA ALA A 126 -1.74 -18.35 25.54
C ALA A 126 -3.19 -17.99 25.18
N THR A 127 -3.70 -18.57 24.09
CA THR A 127 -5.05 -18.34 23.59
C THR A 127 -5.91 -19.62 23.64
N LEU A 128 -7.06 -19.53 24.30
CA LEU A 128 -7.99 -20.64 24.57
C LEU A 128 -9.39 -20.35 24.02
N ARG A 129 -9.96 -21.23 23.18
CA ARG A 129 -11.39 -21.17 22.84
C ARG A 129 -12.28 -21.45 24.04
N LEU A 130 -13.28 -20.64 24.29
CA LEU A 130 -14.24 -20.84 25.39
C LEU A 130 -15.21 -21.98 25.09
N PHE A 131 -15.67 -22.11 23.85
CA PHE A 131 -16.49 -23.25 23.41
C PHE A 131 -15.65 -24.34 22.74
N SER A 132 -16.05 -25.59 22.95
CA SER A 132 -15.51 -26.74 22.22
C SER A 132 -16.02 -26.77 20.78
N LYS A 133 -15.39 -27.59 19.92
CA LYS A 133 -15.87 -27.83 18.54
C LYS A 133 -17.33 -28.32 18.47
N LYS A 134 -17.86 -28.88 19.55
CA LYS A 134 -19.25 -29.34 19.68
C LYS A 134 -20.18 -28.29 20.30
N GLY A 135 -19.75 -27.03 20.41
CA GLY A 135 -20.55 -25.94 21.00
C GLY A 135 -20.69 -25.98 22.53
N ARG A 136 -20.10 -26.95 23.24
CA ARG A 136 -20.14 -26.99 24.71
C ARG A 136 -19.13 -26.02 25.33
N LEU A 137 -19.55 -25.19 26.29
CA LEU A 137 -18.68 -24.29 27.05
C LEU A 137 -17.67 -25.10 27.88
N LYS A 138 -16.41 -24.65 27.91
CA LYS A 138 -15.39 -25.23 28.79
C LYS A 138 -15.58 -24.72 30.21
N SER A 139 -15.41 -25.61 31.18
CA SER A 139 -15.62 -25.33 32.60
C SER A 139 -14.55 -26.01 33.45
N GLY A 140 -14.37 -25.53 34.69
CA GLY A 140 -13.40 -26.05 35.65
C GLY A 140 -11.96 -25.74 35.28
N GLN A 141 -11.03 -26.39 35.99
CA GLN A 141 -9.59 -26.20 35.84
C GLN A 141 -9.08 -26.45 34.41
N GLN A 142 -8.28 -25.52 33.90
CA GLN A 142 -7.59 -25.58 32.62
C GLN A 142 -6.10 -25.27 32.82
N GLU A 143 -5.26 -26.17 32.32
CA GLU A 143 -3.83 -25.92 32.14
C GLU A 143 -3.58 -25.31 30.75
N LEU A 144 -2.91 -24.16 30.73
CA LEU A 144 -2.60 -23.39 29.54
C LEU A 144 -1.08 -23.33 29.37
N ARG A 145 -0.56 -23.87 28.26
CA ARG A 145 0.86 -23.73 27.92
C ARG A 145 1.13 -22.31 27.43
N LEU A 146 2.10 -21.62 28.05
CA LEU A 146 2.54 -20.31 27.59
C LEU A 146 3.60 -20.44 26.48
N TRP A 147 3.55 -19.51 25.53
CA TRP A 147 4.55 -19.35 24.48
C TRP A 147 5.58 -18.30 24.92
N PRO A 148 6.83 -18.68 25.22
CA PRO A 148 7.81 -17.77 25.81
C PRO A 148 8.08 -16.53 24.96
N GLY A 149 8.12 -15.35 25.59
CA GLY A 149 8.48 -14.09 24.94
C GLY A 149 7.47 -13.58 23.89
N ARG A 150 6.28 -14.19 23.80
CA ARG A 150 5.22 -13.79 22.87
C ARG A 150 3.97 -13.38 23.65
N GLU A 151 3.29 -12.35 23.18
CA GLU A 151 1.95 -12.02 23.66
C GLU A 151 0.92 -13.02 23.11
N ALA A 152 -0.18 -13.20 23.82
CA ALA A 152 -1.29 -14.03 23.36
C ALA A 152 -1.90 -13.37 22.12
N ASP A 153 -1.92 -14.10 21.02
CA ASP A 153 -2.44 -13.60 19.75
C ASP A 153 -3.94 -13.90 19.63
N MET A 154 -4.63 -13.04 18.89
CA MET A 154 -6.07 -13.13 18.65
C MET A 154 -6.39 -13.57 17.21
N THR A 155 -5.42 -14.20 16.53
CA THR A 155 -5.59 -14.66 15.15
C THR A 155 -6.41 -15.95 15.08
N TRP A 156 -6.95 -16.26 13.90
CA TRP A 156 -7.66 -17.50 13.65
C TRP A 156 -7.01 -18.27 12.50
N PRO A 157 -6.38 -19.44 12.75
CA PRO A 157 -6.15 -20.09 14.04
C PRO A 157 -5.06 -19.38 14.89
N PRO A 158 -5.09 -19.47 16.23
CA PRO A 158 -4.13 -18.77 17.07
C PRO A 158 -2.72 -19.34 16.89
N ALA A 159 -1.73 -18.46 16.78
CA ALA A 159 -0.30 -18.76 16.75
C ALA A 159 0.26 -19.15 18.12
N THR A 160 -0.45 -18.81 19.20
CA THR A 160 -0.14 -19.13 20.61
C THR A 160 -1.24 -20.02 21.23
N PRO A 161 -1.56 -21.19 20.65
CA PRO A 161 -2.64 -22.02 21.18
C PRO A 161 -2.29 -22.52 22.58
N ALA A 162 -3.20 -22.30 23.54
CA ALA A 162 -3.04 -22.75 24.92
C ALA A 162 -2.97 -24.28 25.06
N LYS A 163 -3.46 -25.00 24.04
CA LYS A 163 -3.70 -26.43 24.03
C LYS A 163 -3.29 -27.03 22.66
N LEU A 164 -2.18 -27.76 22.60
CA LEU A 164 -1.68 -28.41 21.38
C LEU A 164 -2.66 -29.46 20.81
N PRO A 165 -2.58 -29.84 19.52
CA PRO A 165 -3.36 -30.96 18.98
C PRO A 165 -3.13 -32.26 19.75
N VAL A 166 -4.17 -33.10 19.90
CA VAL A 166 -4.12 -34.36 20.69
C VAL A 166 -3.00 -35.29 20.23
N ALA A 167 -2.71 -35.34 18.94
CA ALA A 167 -1.61 -36.12 18.35
C ALA A 167 -0.22 -35.71 18.86
N GLN A 168 -0.05 -34.47 19.32
CA GLN A 168 1.21 -33.93 19.84
C GLN A 168 1.28 -33.97 21.38
N ARG A 169 0.25 -34.50 22.06
CA ARG A 169 0.18 -34.56 23.54
C ARG A 169 0.54 -35.90 24.16
N GLY A 170 0.86 -36.92 23.35
CA GLY A 170 1.24 -38.25 23.83
C GLY A 170 0.23 -38.87 24.81
N GLU A 171 0.74 -39.68 25.75
CA GLU A 171 -0.06 -40.36 26.78
C GLU A 171 -0.74 -39.39 27.77
N GLN A 172 -0.15 -38.22 28.04
CA GLN A 172 -0.76 -37.21 28.91
C GLN A 172 -2.08 -36.67 28.36
N GLY A 173 -2.13 -36.37 27.06
CA GLY A 173 -3.36 -35.91 26.41
C GLY A 173 -4.49 -36.95 26.48
N ARG A 174 -4.14 -38.24 26.42
CA ARG A 174 -5.08 -39.35 26.58
C ARG A 174 -5.56 -39.47 28.03
N LEU A 175 -4.66 -39.37 29.02
CA LEU A 175 -5.01 -39.39 30.44
C LEU A 175 -5.89 -38.19 30.85
N GLU A 176 -5.62 -36.98 30.34
CA GLU A 176 -6.45 -35.78 30.57
C GLU A 176 -7.88 -36.00 30.05
N GLN A 177 -8.04 -36.64 28.89
CA GLN A 177 -9.35 -36.98 28.33
C GLN A 177 -10.07 -38.04 29.17
N LEU A 178 -9.39 -39.10 29.57
CA LEU A 178 -9.97 -40.17 30.40
C LEU A 178 -10.40 -39.65 31.78
N MET A 179 -9.59 -38.80 32.41
CA MET A 179 -9.95 -38.16 33.68
C MET A 179 -11.18 -37.26 33.55
N LYS A 180 -11.32 -36.53 32.42
CA LYS A 180 -12.52 -35.73 32.15
C LYS A 180 -13.76 -36.59 31.97
N ARG A 181 -13.64 -37.79 31.40
CA ARG A 181 -14.75 -38.74 31.26
C ARG A 181 -15.12 -39.36 32.61
N TYR A 182 -14.12 -39.72 33.41
CA TYR A 182 -14.31 -40.17 34.80
C TYR A 182 -15.04 -39.13 35.65
N ASN A 183 -14.57 -37.89 35.66
CA ASN A 183 -15.21 -36.79 36.41
C ASN A 183 -16.61 -36.42 35.92
N ARG A 184 -17.00 -36.86 34.70
CA ARG A 184 -18.34 -36.67 34.15
C ARG A 184 -19.29 -37.84 34.47
N GLY A 185 -18.81 -38.88 35.17
CA GLY A 185 -19.57 -40.11 35.38
C GLY A 185 -19.72 -40.96 34.13
N GLU A 186 -18.96 -40.69 33.06
CA GLU A 186 -18.96 -41.54 31.84
C GLU A 186 -18.15 -42.83 32.03
N ILE A 187 -17.44 -42.96 33.15
CA ILE A 187 -16.71 -44.14 33.57
C ILE A 187 -17.25 -44.52 34.94
N THR A 188 -17.70 -45.77 35.08
CA THR A 188 -18.25 -46.29 36.34
C THR A 188 -17.14 -46.33 37.40
N PRO A 189 -17.32 -45.71 38.58
CA PRO A 189 -16.32 -45.72 39.64
C PRO A 189 -16.22 -47.11 40.27
N VAL A 190 -14.98 -47.54 40.52
CA VAL A 190 -14.60 -48.75 41.23
C VAL A 190 -13.55 -48.35 42.27
N GLU A 191 -13.98 -48.07 43.51
CA GLU A 191 -13.17 -47.39 44.54
C GLU A 191 -11.72 -47.89 44.66
N TRP A 192 -11.51 -49.21 44.75
CA TRP A 192 -10.17 -49.76 44.92
C TRP A 192 -9.27 -49.57 43.68
N LEU A 193 -9.85 -49.65 42.48
CA LEU A 193 -9.13 -49.50 41.21
C LEU A 193 -8.92 -48.01 40.90
N ASP A 194 -9.90 -47.17 41.25
CA ASP A 194 -9.81 -45.72 41.11
C ASP A 194 -8.72 -45.17 42.02
N HIS A 195 -8.60 -45.64 43.26
CA HIS A 195 -7.50 -45.26 44.14
C HIS A 195 -6.12 -45.60 43.53
N LEU A 196 -5.94 -46.81 43.01
CA LEU A 196 -4.68 -47.23 42.37
C LEU A 196 -4.40 -46.45 41.06
N THR A 197 -5.41 -46.25 40.22
CA THR A 197 -5.26 -45.55 38.94
C THR A 197 -5.04 -44.05 39.14
N LEU A 198 -5.75 -43.40 40.06
CA LEU A 198 -5.53 -41.99 40.41
C LEU A 198 -4.13 -41.77 40.99
N GLN A 199 -3.67 -42.66 41.88
CA GLN A 199 -2.31 -42.61 42.42
C GLN A 199 -1.25 -42.83 41.33
N ARG A 200 -1.49 -43.75 40.40
CA ARG A 200 -0.59 -43.98 39.26
C ARG A 200 -0.57 -42.81 38.28
N ILE A 201 -1.71 -42.18 38.02
CA ILE A 201 -1.80 -40.97 37.18
C ILE A 201 -1.06 -39.81 37.84
N GLN A 202 -1.13 -39.64 39.16
CA GLN A 202 -0.34 -38.65 39.89
C GLN A 202 1.17 -38.93 39.81
N GLN A 203 1.60 -40.20 39.89
CA GLN A 203 2.99 -40.57 39.69
C GLN A 203 3.48 -40.27 38.26
N LEU A 204 2.67 -40.56 37.23
CA LEU A 204 3.03 -40.27 35.84
C LEU A 204 3.12 -38.75 35.58
N ARG A 205 2.19 -37.97 36.14
CA ARG A 205 2.24 -36.50 36.06
C ARG A 205 3.49 -35.93 36.73
N SER A 206 3.86 -36.44 37.92
CA SER A 206 5.07 -35.99 38.63
C SER A 206 6.39 -36.47 38.00
N GLN A 207 6.38 -37.58 37.26
CA GLN A 207 7.54 -38.03 36.47
C GLN A 207 7.75 -37.15 35.22
N ASP A 208 6.68 -36.81 34.50
CA ASP A 208 6.75 -35.87 33.37
C ASP A 208 7.10 -34.44 33.82
N GLU A 209 6.62 -33.97 34.98
CA GLU A 209 7.03 -32.69 35.58
C GLU A 209 8.54 -32.62 35.86
N LYS A 210 9.19 -33.77 36.11
CA LYS A 210 10.65 -33.86 36.28
C LYS A 210 11.40 -33.99 34.96
N GLU A 211 10.80 -34.57 33.91
CA GLU A 211 11.39 -34.68 32.57
C GLU A 211 11.21 -33.40 31.72
N VAL A 212 10.26 -32.52 32.05
CA VAL A 212 10.08 -31.20 31.40
C VAL A 212 11.06 -30.17 32.00
N GLN A 213 12.37 -30.42 31.83
CA GLN A 213 13.47 -29.49 32.13
C GLN A 213 13.78 -28.50 30.98
N ASP A 214 12.84 -28.31 30.05
CA ASP A 214 13.07 -27.59 28.78
C ASP A 214 12.30 -26.25 28.69
N GLY A 215 12.29 -25.46 29.78
CA GLY A 215 11.80 -24.07 29.78
C GLY A 215 10.30 -23.86 29.50
N ARG A 216 9.45 -24.87 29.77
CA ARG A 216 7.99 -24.76 29.55
C ARG A 216 7.29 -24.13 30.74
N LEU A 217 6.59 -23.02 30.51
CA LEU A 217 5.74 -22.36 31.50
C LEU A 217 4.27 -22.75 31.29
N VAL A 218 3.57 -23.10 32.38
CA VAL A 218 2.15 -23.51 32.36
C VAL A 218 1.35 -22.63 33.32
N LEU A 219 0.34 -21.95 32.79
CA LEU A 219 -0.60 -21.15 33.57
C LEU A 219 -1.86 -21.97 33.89
N GLN A 220 -2.17 -22.11 35.18
CA GLN A 220 -3.41 -22.72 35.64
C GLN A 220 -4.50 -21.66 35.81
N VAL A 221 -5.64 -21.90 35.14
CA VAL A 221 -6.83 -21.07 35.27
C VAL A 221 -8.05 -21.93 35.57
N GLU A 222 -9.06 -21.36 36.21
CA GLU A 222 -10.34 -22.00 36.43
C GLU A 222 -11.45 -21.22 35.75
N LEU A 223 -12.19 -21.92 34.89
CA LEU A 223 -13.41 -21.41 34.27
C LEU A 223 -14.63 -21.78 35.13
N PRO A 224 -15.66 -20.93 35.21
CA PRO A 224 -16.87 -21.20 35.98
C PRO A 224 -17.51 -22.55 35.64
N THR A 225 -17.99 -23.23 36.68
CA THR A 225 -18.74 -24.48 36.58
C THR A 225 -20.22 -24.20 36.73
N PHE A 226 -21.03 -24.84 35.89
CA PHE A 226 -22.49 -24.76 35.95
C PHE A 226 -23.05 -26.12 36.38
N PRO A 227 -24.21 -26.15 37.08
CA PRO A 227 -24.85 -27.40 37.49
C PRO A 227 -25.11 -28.38 36.34
N HIS A 228 -25.37 -27.85 35.14
CA HIS A 228 -25.57 -28.62 33.92
C HIS A 228 -24.63 -28.11 32.82
N ALA A 229 -24.39 -28.94 31.81
CA ALA A 229 -23.53 -28.56 30.69
C ALA A 229 -24.12 -27.34 29.96
N VAL A 230 -23.29 -26.34 29.64
CA VAL A 230 -23.71 -25.19 28.83
C VAL A 230 -23.43 -25.47 27.36
N VAL A 231 -24.44 -25.34 26.51
CA VAL A 231 -24.36 -25.54 25.06
C VAL A 231 -24.62 -24.22 24.36
N TYR A 232 -23.79 -23.90 23.37
CA TYR A 232 -23.95 -22.71 22.55
C TYR A 232 -25.23 -22.79 21.72
N GLN A 233 -26.03 -21.74 21.79
CA GLN A 233 -27.16 -21.51 20.90
C GLN A 233 -27.23 -20.03 20.54
N GLN A 234 -27.43 -19.76 19.25
CA GLN A 234 -27.67 -18.42 18.75
C GLN A 234 -29.11 -18.04 19.09
N ALA A 235 -29.31 -16.96 19.84
CA ALA A 235 -30.64 -16.47 20.18
C ALA A 235 -31.39 -16.08 18.90
N ALA A 236 -32.49 -16.78 18.60
CA ALA A 236 -33.44 -16.34 17.57
C ALA A 236 -34.18 -15.11 18.12
N THR A 237 -33.82 -13.92 17.65
CA THR A 237 -34.44 -12.68 18.09
C THR A 237 -35.83 -12.53 17.48
N ALA A 238 -36.85 -12.94 18.23
CA ALA A 238 -38.20 -12.41 18.06
C ALA A 238 -38.25 -10.96 18.59
N PRO A 239 -39.05 -10.06 17.99
CA PRO A 239 -39.05 -8.64 18.31
C PRO A 239 -39.66 -8.37 19.69
N ALA A 240 -38.87 -7.83 20.61
CA ALA A 240 -39.39 -7.26 21.85
C ALA A 240 -39.94 -5.85 21.59
N THR A 241 -41.22 -5.65 21.90
CA THR A 241 -41.87 -4.34 22.00
C THR A 241 -41.31 -3.52 23.17
N PRO A 242 -41.25 -2.18 23.06
CA PRO A 242 -40.68 -1.34 24.11
C PRO A 242 -41.71 -1.09 25.20
N ALA A 243 -41.39 -1.47 26.43
CA ALA A 243 -42.03 -0.95 27.64
C ALA A 243 -40.95 -0.67 28.70
N ASP A 244 -41.08 0.52 29.28
CA ASP A 244 -40.54 0.99 30.56
C ASP A 244 -39.04 1.36 30.64
N LEU A 245 -38.78 2.64 30.38
CA LEU A 245 -37.68 3.41 30.95
C LEU A 245 -38.03 3.83 32.39
N PRO A 246 -37.16 3.59 33.39
CA PRO A 246 -37.22 4.33 34.64
C PRO A 246 -36.18 5.46 34.65
N GLY A 247 -36.69 6.67 34.93
CA GLY A 247 -36.15 7.46 36.04
C GLY A 247 -34.96 8.37 35.74
N THR A 248 -35.31 9.59 35.35
CA THR A 248 -34.54 10.81 35.59
C THR A 248 -34.14 10.95 37.07
N ALA A 249 -32.85 11.14 37.35
CA ALA A 249 -32.38 11.80 38.55
C ALA A 249 -31.33 12.84 38.15
N SER A 250 -31.70 14.10 38.34
CA SER A 250 -30.83 15.26 38.20
C SER A 250 -29.78 15.25 39.30
N ASP A 251 -28.54 15.57 38.96
CA ASP A 251 -27.78 16.47 39.82
C ASP A 251 -26.99 17.47 38.97
N ARG A 252 -27.17 18.75 39.31
CA ARG A 252 -26.57 19.90 38.63
C ARG A 252 -25.45 20.44 39.52
N SER A 253 -24.23 20.37 39.04
CA SER A 253 -23.22 21.41 39.29
C SER A 253 -22.43 21.65 37.99
N GLY A 254 -22.52 22.85 37.44
CA GLY A 254 -21.73 23.27 36.28
C GLY A 254 -20.44 23.98 36.69
N PRO A 255 -19.74 24.65 35.75
CA PRO A 255 -19.36 24.20 34.42
C PRO A 255 -17.84 24.05 34.37
N ASN A 256 -17.34 22.87 34.03
CA ASN A 256 -16.00 22.74 33.48
C ASN A 256 -16.16 22.04 32.13
N LEU A 257 -16.27 22.85 31.07
CA LEU A 257 -16.22 22.34 29.70
C LEU A 257 -14.79 21.83 29.46
N GLN A 258 -14.55 20.58 29.86
CA GLN A 258 -13.45 19.81 29.31
C GLN A 258 -13.88 19.34 27.93
N VAL A 259 -13.15 19.78 26.90
CA VAL A 259 -13.23 19.19 25.57
C VAL A 259 -12.64 17.79 25.68
N ILE A 260 -13.48 16.82 25.98
CA ILE A 260 -13.15 15.40 25.88
C ILE A 260 -13.25 15.06 24.40
N SER A 261 -12.13 14.71 23.77
CA SER A 261 -12.16 14.07 22.46
C SER A 261 -12.87 12.73 22.62
N ASP A 262 -14.08 12.64 22.09
CA ASP A 262 -14.85 11.41 22.05
C ASP A 262 -14.16 10.43 21.06
N PRO A 263 -13.64 9.28 21.53
CA PRO A 263 -13.01 8.28 20.66
C PRO A 263 -14.00 7.59 19.72
N GLU A 264 -15.31 7.87 19.84
CA GLU A 264 -16.35 7.41 18.92
C GLU A 264 -16.73 8.44 17.86
N VAL A 265 -16.18 9.66 17.89
CA VAL A 265 -16.29 10.60 16.76
C VAL A 265 -15.58 9.97 15.57
N ASN A 266 -16.35 9.67 14.52
CA ASN A 266 -16.00 8.87 13.31
C ASN A 266 -16.27 7.36 13.37
N ARG A 267 -16.87 6.82 14.45
CA ARG A 267 -17.47 5.48 14.42
C ARG A 267 -18.92 5.58 13.94
N GLU A 268 -19.32 4.67 13.05
CA GLU A 268 -20.71 4.61 12.58
C GLU A 268 -21.64 4.31 13.77
N ASN A 269 -22.58 5.22 14.04
CA ASN A 269 -23.59 5.05 15.07
C ASN A 269 -24.54 3.89 14.71
N PRO A 270 -24.57 2.77 15.45
CA PRO A 270 -25.41 1.62 15.11
C PRO A 270 -26.91 1.95 15.09
N SER A 271 -27.33 2.91 15.90
CA SER A 271 -28.72 3.39 15.96
C SER A 271 -29.10 4.17 14.71
N GLU A 272 -28.21 5.03 14.21
CA GLU A 272 -28.39 5.74 12.94
C GLU A 272 -28.38 4.77 11.76
N LEU A 273 -27.49 3.77 11.78
CA LEU A 273 -27.39 2.77 10.73
C LEU A 273 -28.65 1.88 10.68
N LYS A 274 -29.20 1.53 11.84
CA LYS A 274 -30.49 0.83 11.97
C LYS A 274 -31.66 1.73 11.52
N ALA A 275 -31.67 3.01 11.92
CA ALA A 275 -32.68 3.97 11.49
C ALA A 275 -32.65 4.21 9.98
N ALA A 276 -31.46 4.33 9.37
CA ALA A 276 -31.27 4.46 7.94
C ALA A 276 -31.72 3.21 7.18
N LYS A 277 -31.40 2.01 7.69
CA LYS A 277 -31.89 0.74 7.12
C LYS A 277 -33.42 0.61 7.22
N LEU A 278 -34.01 1.02 8.34
CA LEU A 278 -35.47 1.06 8.52
C LEU A 278 -36.13 2.06 7.57
N ALA A 279 -35.61 3.28 7.47
CA ALA A 279 -36.10 4.31 6.56
C ALA A 279 -36.03 3.84 5.09
N ARG A 280 -34.91 3.23 4.68
CA ARG A 280 -34.79 2.60 3.34
C ARG A 280 -35.79 1.47 3.15
N SER A 281 -35.96 0.61 4.16
CA SER A 281 -36.92 -0.51 4.11
C SER A 281 -38.38 -0.04 3.99
N MET A 282 -38.75 1.06 4.66
CA MET A 282 -40.08 1.67 4.57
C MET A 282 -40.34 2.31 3.20
N ALA A 283 -39.29 2.80 2.51
CA ALA A 283 -39.40 3.39 1.18
C ALA A 283 -39.52 2.36 0.03
N ARG A 284 -39.42 1.05 0.29
CA ARG A 284 -39.40 -0.03 -0.73
C ARG A 284 -40.71 -0.23 -1.51
N GLY A 285 -41.79 0.49 -1.19
CA GLY A 285 -43.13 0.22 -1.71
C GLY A 285 -43.56 1.00 -2.97
N VAL A 286 -42.88 2.10 -3.31
CA VAL A 286 -43.28 2.97 -4.44
C VAL A 286 -42.03 3.40 -5.22
N GLU A 287 -41.74 2.71 -6.33
CA GLU A 287 -40.66 3.08 -7.24
C GLU A 287 -41.21 3.93 -8.40
N ASP A 288 -41.06 5.24 -8.29
CA ASP A 288 -41.33 6.16 -9.40
C ASP A 288 -40.05 6.35 -10.24
N ARG A 289 -40.04 5.77 -11.45
CA ARG A 289 -38.90 5.84 -12.38
C ARG A 289 -38.78 7.20 -13.07
N ASP A 290 -39.85 7.99 -13.09
CA ASP A 290 -39.91 9.30 -13.74
C ASP A 290 -39.65 10.45 -12.76
N LEU A 291 -39.35 10.11 -11.50
CA LEU A 291 -39.06 11.07 -10.44
C LEU A 291 -37.81 11.90 -10.76
N LYS A 292 -37.97 13.23 -10.77
CA LYS A 292 -36.88 14.19 -11.03
C LYS A 292 -36.64 15.08 -9.80
N PRO A 293 -35.37 15.42 -9.50
CA PRO A 293 -35.05 16.31 -8.40
C PRO A 293 -35.52 17.74 -8.68
N ASN A 294 -35.96 18.44 -7.64
CA ASN A 294 -36.20 19.88 -7.70
C ASN A 294 -34.88 20.67 -7.76
N THR A 295 -34.94 21.99 -7.93
CA THR A 295 -33.73 22.84 -8.08
C THR A 295 -32.74 22.71 -6.93
N LYS A 296 -33.22 22.64 -5.67
CA LYS A 296 -32.35 22.52 -4.49
C LYS A 296 -31.72 21.13 -4.39
N GLU A 297 -32.52 20.09 -4.63
CA GLU A 297 -32.05 18.71 -4.63
C GLU A 297 -31.03 18.47 -5.74
N ARG A 298 -31.23 19.08 -6.92
CA ARG A 298 -30.29 19.02 -8.04
C ARG A 298 -28.95 19.66 -7.67
N GLN A 299 -28.96 20.82 -7.03
CA GLN A 299 -27.72 21.47 -6.55
C GLN A 299 -26.99 20.61 -5.52
N GLN A 300 -27.71 19.96 -4.61
CA GLN A 300 -27.12 19.04 -3.62
C GLN A 300 -26.50 17.80 -4.29
N ILE A 301 -27.20 17.20 -5.26
CA ILE A 301 -26.68 16.05 -6.02
C ILE A 301 -25.43 16.46 -6.82
N GLU A 302 -25.45 17.62 -7.47
CA GLU A 302 -24.30 18.13 -8.22
C GLU A 302 -23.07 18.31 -7.31
N ALA A 303 -23.26 18.88 -6.13
CA ALA A 303 -22.18 19.02 -5.14
C ALA A 303 -21.60 17.65 -4.72
N VAL A 304 -22.43 16.62 -4.63
CA VAL A 304 -22.00 15.24 -4.34
C VAL A 304 -21.24 14.61 -5.51
N ILE A 305 -21.66 14.86 -6.75
CA ILE A 305 -21.00 14.34 -7.96
C ILE A 305 -19.61 14.96 -8.14
N VAL A 306 -19.49 16.28 -7.93
CA VAL A 306 -18.22 17.01 -8.06
C VAL A 306 -17.25 16.67 -6.92
N ALA A 307 -17.75 16.22 -5.77
CA ALA A 307 -16.91 15.89 -4.63
C ALA A 307 -15.87 14.78 -4.92
N PRO A 308 -14.70 14.81 -4.26
CA PRO A 308 -13.62 13.85 -4.47
C PRO A 308 -14.07 12.38 -4.32
N PRO A 309 -13.46 11.43 -5.05
CA PRO A 309 -13.82 10.00 -5.04
C PRO A 309 -13.93 9.36 -3.64
N ASN A 310 -12.98 9.64 -2.76
CA ASN A 310 -12.87 9.07 -1.41
C ASN A 310 -13.68 9.82 -0.34
N ARG A 311 -14.32 10.97 -0.64
CA ARG A 311 -15.12 11.70 0.35
C ARG A 311 -16.21 10.76 0.91
N PRO A 312 -16.35 10.60 2.22
CA PRO A 312 -17.46 9.84 2.79
C PRO A 312 -18.78 10.57 2.53
N LEU A 313 -19.79 9.83 2.07
CA LEU A 313 -21.13 10.37 1.82
C LEU A 313 -21.97 10.25 3.07
N THR A 314 -22.66 11.33 3.45
CA THR A 314 -23.57 11.32 4.61
C THR A 314 -24.79 10.42 4.35
N PRO A 315 -25.47 9.90 5.38
CA PRO A 315 -26.68 9.10 5.19
C PRO A 315 -27.77 9.80 4.37
N GLU A 316 -27.89 11.13 4.52
CA GLU A 316 -28.82 11.97 3.77
C GLU A 316 -28.42 12.10 2.29
N GLU A 317 -27.14 12.39 2.01
CA GLU A 317 -26.59 12.43 0.64
C GLU A 317 -26.82 11.08 -0.06
N ARG A 318 -26.55 9.97 0.63
CA ARG A 318 -26.76 8.61 0.09
C ARG A 318 -28.23 8.34 -0.24
N ALA A 319 -29.14 8.71 0.65
CA ALA A 319 -30.57 8.55 0.43
C ALA A 319 -31.06 9.41 -0.75
N LEU A 320 -30.57 10.65 -0.85
CA LEU A 320 -30.90 11.57 -1.93
C LEU A 320 -30.45 11.04 -3.30
N VAL A 321 -29.19 10.64 -3.42
CA VAL A 321 -28.62 10.08 -4.66
C VAL A 321 -29.33 8.78 -5.05
N TRP A 322 -29.57 7.88 -4.10
CA TRP A 322 -30.28 6.62 -4.37
C TRP A 322 -31.73 6.85 -4.79
N ARG A 323 -32.44 7.82 -4.20
CA ARG A 323 -33.81 8.16 -4.57
C ARG A 323 -33.92 8.58 -6.04
N PHE A 324 -32.97 9.36 -6.55
CA PHE A 324 -33.00 9.89 -7.91
C PHE A 324 -32.15 9.09 -8.92
N ARG A 325 -31.67 7.90 -8.56
CA ARG A 325 -30.77 7.04 -9.36
C ARG A 325 -31.17 6.88 -10.83
N TRP A 326 -32.46 6.78 -11.14
CA TRP A 326 -32.97 6.63 -12.51
C TRP A 326 -32.75 7.88 -13.35
N SER A 327 -32.99 9.07 -12.77
CA SER A 327 -32.77 10.36 -13.44
C SER A 327 -31.28 10.65 -13.71
N LEU A 328 -30.39 10.00 -12.97
CA LEU A 328 -28.93 10.15 -13.08
C LEU A 328 -28.28 9.21 -14.09
N THR A 329 -29.02 8.27 -14.67
CA THR A 329 -28.48 7.29 -15.65
C THR A 329 -27.82 7.93 -16.87
N GLY A 330 -28.22 9.15 -17.24
CA GLY A 330 -27.62 9.94 -18.31
C GLY A 330 -26.37 10.75 -17.91
N GLU A 331 -26.00 10.78 -16.64
CA GLU A 331 -24.83 11.50 -16.12
C GLU A 331 -23.68 10.52 -15.85
N PRO A 332 -22.64 10.48 -16.71
CA PRO A 332 -21.54 9.52 -16.57
C PRO A 332 -20.81 9.63 -15.23
N ARG A 333 -20.60 10.85 -14.72
CA ARG A 333 -19.82 11.12 -13.51
C ARG A 333 -20.52 10.69 -12.22
N ALA A 334 -21.82 10.42 -12.29
CA ALA A 334 -22.62 10.05 -11.13
C ALA A 334 -22.52 8.55 -10.77
N LEU A 335 -22.04 7.69 -11.68
CA LEU A 335 -22.11 6.24 -11.49
C LEU A 335 -21.39 5.78 -10.22
N THR A 336 -20.14 6.23 -10.01
CA THR A 336 -19.34 5.81 -8.86
C THR A 336 -20.02 6.21 -7.54
N LYS A 337 -20.58 7.42 -7.47
CA LYS A 337 -21.34 7.91 -6.31
C LYS A 337 -22.61 7.09 -6.06
N VAL A 338 -23.38 6.79 -7.11
CA VAL A 338 -24.60 5.98 -7.01
C VAL A 338 -24.28 4.57 -6.50
N LEU A 339 -23.23 3.93 -7.04
CA LEU A 339 -22.83 2.59 -6.62
C LEU A 339 -22.31 2.53 -5.18
N ARG A 340 -21.72 3.62 -4.67
CA ARG A 340 -21.38 3.74 -3.24
C ARG A 340 -22.61 3.80 -2.33
N CYS A 341 -23.77 4.23 -2.85
CA CYS A 341 -25.00 4.35 -2.09
C CYS A 341 -25.75 3.02 -1.90
N VAL A 342 -25.56 2.07 -2.82
CA VAL A 342 -26.19 0.73 -2.85
C VAL A 342 -25.90 -0.05 -1.57
N ASP A 343 -26.92 -0.68 -0.98
CA ASP A 343 -26.72 -1.76 0.00
C ASP A 343 -26.53 -3.10 -0.73
N TRP A 344 -25.28 -3.51 -0.94
CA TRP A 344 -24.94 -4.76 -1.63
C TRP A 344 -25.36 -6.02 -0.85
N GLY A 345 -25.72 -5.90 0.42
CA GLY A 345 -26.31 -6.99 1.21
C GLY A 345 -27.79 -7.24 0.88
N ASP A 346 -28.48 -6.27 0.28
CA ASP A 346 -29.87 -6.44 -0.18
C ASP A 346 -29.91 -6.94 -1.62
N ALA A 347 -30.39 -8.17 -1.80
CA ALA A 347 -30.52 -8.79 -3.11
C ALA A 347 -31.41 -8.01 -4.09
N ARG A 348 -32.39 -7.20 -3.62
CA ARG A 348 -33.23 -6.37 -4.49
C ARG A 348 -32.47 -5.14 -4.98
N GLU A 349 -31.79 -4.42 -4.08
CA GLU A 349 -30.96 -3.27 -4.46
C GLU A 349 -29.79 -3.68 -5.34
N ALA A 350 -29.11 -4.78 -5.02
CA ALA A 350 -28.01 -5.32 -5.81
C ALA A 350 -28.44 -5.67 -7.25
N ARG A 351 -29.62 -6.28 -7.42
CA ARG A 351 -30.20 -6.54 -8.76
C ARG A 351 -30.54 -5.24 -9.49
N SER A 352 -31.20 -4.30 -8.82
CA SER A 352 -31.53 -3.00 -9.42
C SER A 352 -30.27 -2.22 -9.82
N ALA A 353 -29.18 -2.32 -9.05
CA ALA A 353 -27.90 -1.69 -9.37
C ALA A 353 -27.28 -2.32 -10.62
N GLY A 354 -27.33 -3.65 -10.76
CA GLY A 354 -26.92 -4.35 -11.99
C GLY A 354 -27.67 -3.87 -13.24
N ASP A 355 -29.00 -3.75 -13.14
CA ASP A 355 -29.83 -3.24 -14.23
C ASP A 355 -29.52 -1.78 -14.59
N LEU A 356 -29.17 -0.95 -13.59
CA LEU A 356 -28.75 0.44 -13.79
C LEU A 356 -27.41 0.53 -14.51
N ILE A 357 -26.41 -0.26 -14.10
CA ILE A 357 -25.08 -0.29 -14.73
C ILE A 357 -25.20 -0.60 -16.23
N ALA A 358 -26.05 -1.56 -16.60
CA ALA A 358 -26.26 -1.94 -18.00
C ALA A 358 -26.88 -0.83 -18.87
N ARG A 359 -27.59 0.12 -18.26
CA ARG A 359 -28.27 1.24 -18.95
C ARG A 359 -27.54 2.58 -18.79
N TRP A 360 -26.47 2.61 -18.00
CA TRP A 360 -25.78 3.85 -17.67
C TRP A 360 -25.07 4.42 -18.89
N ALA A 361 -24.98 5.75 -18.97
CA ALA A 361 -24.17 6.42 -19.97
C ALA A 361 -22.70 5.95 -19.87
N PRO A 362 -21.96 5.86 -20.99
CA PRO A 362 -20.55 5.44 -20.96
C PRO A 362 -19.71 6.32 -20.04
N ILE A 363 -19.06 5.70 -19.05
CA ILE A 363 -18.19 6.41 -18.10
C ILE A 363 -16.80 6.65 -18.66
N GLY A 364 -16.09 7.62 -18.06
CA GLY A 364 -14.70 7.90 -18.37
C GLY A 364 -13.73 6.90 -17.74
N LEU A 365 -12.47 6.96 -18.17
CA LEU A 365 -11.41 6.09 -17.66
C LEU A 365 -11.10 6.30 -16.17
N ALA A 366 -11.15 7.55 -15.70
CA ALA A 366 -10.95 7.88 -14.30
C ALA A 366 -11.97 7.19 -13.37
N ASP A 367 -13.24 7.18 -13.79
CA ASP A 367 -14.33 6.52 -13.07
C ASP A 367 -14.19 4.99 -13.13
N ALA A 368 -13.82 4.44 -14.28
CA ALA A 368 -13.55 3.00 -14.42
C ALA A 368 -12.40 2.53 -13.51
N LEU A 369 -11.33 3.32 -13.38
CA LEU A 369 -10.24 3.05 -12.45
C LEU A 369 -10.70 3.16 -10.98
N GLU A 370 -11.58 4.12 -10.66
CA GLU A 370 -12.20 4.23 -9.32
C GLU A 370 -13.01 2.97 -8.98
N LEU A 371 -13.76 2.42 -9.93
CA LEU A 371 -14.53 1.18 -9.74
C LEU A 371 -13.67 -0.06 -9.50
N LEU A 372 -12.36 -0.01 -9.76
CA LEU A 372 -11.41 -1.08 -9.46
C LEU A 372 -10.72 -0.92 -8.09
N SER A 373 -11.03 0.15 -7.38
CA SER A 373 -10.46 0.44 -6.06
C SER A 373 -11.03 -0.44 -4.93
N PRO A 374 -10.45 -0.39 -3.72
CA PRO A 374 -10.96 -1.14 -2.55
C PRO A 374 -12.41 -0.78 -2.19
N ALA A 375 -12.90 0.39 -2.61
CA ALA A 375 -14.26 0.84 -2.32
C ALA A 375 -15.34 -0.04 -2.99
N PHE A 376 -14.98 -0.82 -4.01
CA PHE A 376 -15.90 -1.66 -4.78
C PHE A 376 -15.42 -3.10 -4.86
N SER A 377 -16.13 -3.99 -4.16
CA SER A 377 -15.87 -5.44 -4.13
C SER A 377 -16.81 -6.25 -5.02
N ASN A 378 -17.90 -5.65 -5.52
CA ASN A 378 -18.91 -6.37 -6.28
C ASN A 378 -18.37 -6.79 -7.68
N PRO A 379 -18.43 -8.08 -8.05
CA PRO A 379 -17.89 -8.58 -9.32
C PRO A 379 -18.50 -7.96 -10.59
N GLU A 380 -19.79 -7.56 -10.57
CA GLU A 380 -20.46 -6.97 -11.72
C GLU A 380 -20.03 -5.51 -11.93
N VAL A 381 -19.81 -4.76 -10.84
CA VAL A 381 -19.24 -3.40 -10.90
C VAL A 381 -17.84 -3.43 -11.50
N ARG A 382 -17.00 -4.36 -11.02
CA ARG A 382 -15.63 -4.52 -11.52
C ARG A 382 -15.61 -5.02 -12.97
N ALA A 383 -16.57 -5.88 -13.35
CA ALA A 383 -16.73 -6.32 -14.74
C ALA A 383 -17.04 -5.15 -15.69
N HIS A 384 -17.92 -4.25 -15.28
CA HIS A 384 -18.23 -3.05 -16.06
C HIS A 384 -17.00 -2.16 -16.25
N ALA A 385 -16.19 -1.96 -15.20
CA ALA A 385 -14.93 -1.23 -15.28
C ALA A 385 -13.97 -1.86 -16.31
N VAL A 386 -13.84 -3.19 -16.31
CA VAL A 386 -13.02 -3.92 -17.29
C VAL A 386 -13.56 -3.73 -18.72
N GLU A 387 -14.88 -3.69 -18.91
CA GLU A 387 -15.48 -3.46 -20.22
C GLU A 387 -15.18 -2.05 -20.77
N VAL A 388 -15.06 -1.04 -19.91
CA VAL A 388 -14.60 0.30 -20.29
C VAL A 388 -13.12 0.26 -20.67
N LEU A 389 -12.28 -0.41 -19.87
CA LEU A 389 -10.84 -0.56 -20.15
C LEU A 389 -10.55 -1.28 -21.48
N LYS A 390 -11.42 -2.19 -21.92
CA LYS A 390 -11.30 -2.86 -23.22
C LYS A 390 -11.42 -1.92 -24.42
N ARG A 391 -11.95 -0.71 -24.24
CA ARG A 391 -12.03 0.29 -25.32
C ARG A 391 -10.77 1.15 -25.42
N THR A 392 -9.91 1.09 -24.41
CA THR A 392 -8.67 1.86 -24.34
C THR A 392 -7.60 1.24 -25.22
N GLU A 393 -6.84 2.09 -25.91
CA GLU A 393 -5.68 1.69 -26.71
C GLU A 393 -4.52 1.20 -25.83
N ASN A 394 -3.66 0.33 -26.37
CA ASN A 394 -2.55 -0.25 -25.60
C ASN A 394 -1.56 0.82 -25.09
N GLU A 395 -1.27 1.83 -25.92
CA GLU A 395 -0.37 2.94 -25.58
C GLU A 395 -0.92 3.74 -24.40
N GLU A 396 -2.23 3.96 -24.36
CA GLU A 396 -2.88 4.63 -23.24
C GLU A 396 -2.92 3.75 -22.00
N LEU A 397 -3.16 2.45 -22.15
CA LEU A 397 -3.20 1.48 -21.05
C LEU A 397 -1.87 1.41 -20.28
N LEU A 398 -0.74 1.59 -20.96
CA LEU A 398 0.60 1.60 -20.34
C LEU A 398 0.74 2.64 -19.24
N TYR A 399 0.08 3.80 -19.35
CA TYR A 399 0.12 4.85 -18.32
C TYR A 399 -0.56 4.42 -17.01
N TYR A 400 -1.41 3.40 -17.04
CA TYR A 400 -2.19 2.93 -15.89
C TYR A 400 -1.85 1.49 -15.50
N LEU A 401 -0.97 0.82 -16.26
CA LEU A 401 -0.69 -0.60 -16.10
C LEU A 401 -0.19 -0.93 -14.70
N LEU A 402 0.66 -0.10 -14.10
CA LEU A 402 1.12 -0.30 -12.72
C LEU A 402 -0.06 -0.33 -11.74
N GLN A 403 -0.97 0.64 -11.84
CA GLN A 403 -2.14 0.75 -10.96
C GLN A 403 -3.13 -0.37 -11.22
N LEU A 404 -3.26 -0.85 -12.47
CA LEU A 404 -4.08 -2.01 -12.80
C LEU A 404 -3.50 -3.31 -12.22
N VAL A 405 -2.17 -3.46 -12.20
CA VAL A 405 -1.51 -4.57 -11.50
C VAL A 405 -1.79 -4.48 -9.99
N GLN A 406 -1.72 -3.30 -9.39
CA GLN A 406 -2.08 -3.13 -7.98
C GLN A 406 -3.58 -3.37 -7.73
N ALA A 407 -4.46 -3.04 -8.67
CA ALA A 407 -5.90 -3.28 -8.55
C ALA A 407 -6.25 -4.77 -8.44
N LEU A 408 -5.39 -5.67 -8.95
CA LEU A 408 -5.54 -7.12 -8.76
C LEU A 408 -5.54 -7.53 -7.28
N ARG A 409 -4.95 -6.73 -6.38
CA ARG A 409 -4.99 -6.96 -4.92
C ARG A 409 -6.41 -6.99 -4.38
N TYR A 410 -7.32 -6.25 -5.01
CA TYR A 410 -8.69 -6.04 -4.54
C TYR A 410 -9.71 -6.98 -5.20
N GLU A 411 -9.26 -7.88 -6.07
CA GLU A 411 -10.13 -8.88 -6.70
C GLU A 411 -10.56 -9.96 -5.70
N ALA A 412 -11.76 -10.51 -5.87
CA ALA A 412 -12.24 -11.60 -5.02
C ALA A 412 -11.56 -12.94 -5.35
N ALA A 413 -11.12 -13.13 -6.60
CA ALA A 413 -10.54 -14.36 -7.10
C ALA A 413 -9.30 -14.09 -7.98
N ASP A 414 -8.38 -15.05 -8.03
CA ASP A 414 -7.14 -14.95 -8.81
C ASP A 414 -7.40 -14.99 -10.32
N ASP A 415 -8.48 -15.63 -10.75
CA ASP A 415 -8.92 -15.72 -12.14
C ASP A 415 -9.93 -14.64 -12.54
N SER A 416 -9.88 -13.48 -11.87
CA SER A 416 -10.76 -12.33 -12.13
C SER A 416 -10.79 -11.87 -13.59
N ARG A 417 -11.86 -11.14 -13.95
CA ARG A 417 -12.02 -10.50 -15.26
C ARG A 417 -10.89 -9.52 -15.57
N LEU A 418 -10.38 -8.81 -14.55
CA LEU A 418 -9.24 -7.92 -14.69
C LEU A 418 -7.96 -8.69 -15.02
N ALA A 419 -7.67 -9.77 -14.30
CA ALA A 419 -6.51 -10.63 -14.58
C ALA A 419 -6.56 -11.20 -16.01
N ALA A 420 -7.72 -11.73 -16.42
CA ALA A 420 -7.91 -12.26 -17.77
C ALA A 420 -7.71 -11.18 -18.86
N PHE A 421 -8.25 -9.98 -18.63
CA PHE A 421 -8.10 -8.84 -19.54
C PHE A 421 -6.63 -8.42 -19.72
N LEU A 422 -5.89 -8.26 -18.62
CA LEU A 422 -4.48 -7.85 -18.66
C LEU A 422 -3.63 -8.88 -19.40
N VAL A 423 -3.83 -10.18 -19.10
CA VAL A 423 -3.12 -11.28 -19.76
C VAL A 423 -3.45 -11.32 -21.25
N GLN A 424 -4.73 -11.21 -21.63
CA GLN A 424 -5.14 -11.25 -23.04
C GLN A 424 -4.55 -10.10 -23.85
N ARG A 425 -4.57 -8.87 -23.31
CA ARG A 425 -3.94 -7.71 -23.94
C ARG A 425 -2.43 -7.88 -24.07
N ALA A 426 -1.77 -8.35 -23.03
CA ALA A 426 -0.33 -8.59 -23.02
C ALA A 426 0.10 -9.65 -24.04
N ILE A 427 -0.65 -10.75 -24.21
CA ILE A 427 -0.31 -11.77 -25.22
C ILE A 427 -0.27 -11.19 -26.64
N SER A 428 -1.10 -10.17 -26.90
CA SER A 428 -1.23 -9.54 -28.22
C SER A 428 -0.26 -8.37 -28.44
N ASP A 429 0.44 -7.91 -27.39
CA ASP A 429 1.28 -6.70 -27.43
C ASP A 429 2.60 -6.93 -26.66
N PRO A 430 3.75 -7.00 -27.37
CA PRO A 430 5.03 -7.31 -26.74
C PRO A 430 5.45 -6.32 -25.64
N THR A 431 5.09 -5.04 -25.79
CA THR A 431 5.45 -4.00 -24.82
C THR A 431 4.66 -4.19 -23.52
N LEU A 432 3.35 -4.42 -23.62
CA LEU A 432 2.50 -4.76 -22.48
C LEU A 432 2.94 -6.07 -21.83
N ALA A 433 3.32 -7.09 -22.59
CA ALA A 433 3.85 -8.35 -22.06
C ALA A 433 5.08 -8.13 -21.16
N ILE A 434 6.05 -7.35 -21.65
CA ILE A 434 7.29 -7.08 -20.92
C ILE A 434 7.00 -6.30 -19.64
N PHE A 435 6.22 -5.21 -19.71
CA PHE A 435 5.92 -4.43 -18.50
C PHE A 435 5.05 -5.19 -17.50
N LEU A 436 4.03 -5.92 -17.97
CA LEU A 436 3.20 -6.76 -17.10
C LEU A 436 4.03 -7.84 -16.40
N HIS A 437 4.98 -8.45 -17.11
CA HIS A 437 5.93 -9.39 -16.52
C HIS A 437 6.71 -8.76 -15.36
N TRP A 438 7.38 -7.63 -15.59
CA TRP A 438 8.20 -6.98 -14.58
C TRP A 438 7.39 -6.48 -13.38
N TYR A 439 6.20 -5.91 -13.63
CA TYR A 439 5.34 -5.40 -12.55
C TYR A 439 4.79 -6.53 -11.68
N LEU A 440 4.42 -7.68 -12.26
CA LEU A 440 4.01 -8.85 -11.48
C LEU A 440 5.20 -9.51 -10.77
N TYR A 441 6.37 -9.58 -11.42
CA TYR A 441 7.57 -10.23 -10.88
C TYR A 441 8.08 -9.54 -9.61
N VAL A 442 8.11 -8.21 -9.59
CA VAL A 442 8.52 -7.42 -8.42
C VAL A 442 7.59 -7.63 -7.21
N GLU A 443 6.33 -7.95 -7.47
CA GLU A 443 5.30 -8.13 -6.43
C GLU A 443 5.28 -9.55 -5.84
N TRP A 444 6.07 -10.49 -6.35
CA TRP A 444 6.12 -11.88 -5.85
C TRP A 444 6.56 -11.99 -4.39
N GLU A 445 7.41 -11.08 -3.93
CA GLU A 445 7.93 -11.07 -2.57
C GLU A 445 6.93 -10.48 -1.55
N ASP A 446 5.81 -9.90 -2.02
CA ASP A 446 4.75 -9.40 -1.14
C ASP A 446 4.05 -10.58 -0.44
N PRO A 447 4.01 -10.62 0.91
CA PRO A 447 3.41 -11.76 1.63
C PRO A 447 1.90 -11.95 1.39
N ALA A 448 1.17 -10.87 1.08
CA ALA A 448 -0.28 -10.91 0.91
C ALA A 448 -0.68 -11.03 -0.57
N PHE A 449 0.00 -10.29 -1.45
CA PHE A 449 -0.33 -10.22 -2.88
C PHE A 449 0.51 -11.16 -3.74
N GLY A 450 1.70 -11.54 -3.30
CA GLY A 450 2.65 -12.37 -4.05
C GLY A 450 2.06 -13.66 -4.61
N PRO A 451 1.26 -14.45 -3.86
CA PRO A 451 0.61 -15.65 -4.40
C PRO A 451 -0.29 -15.37 -5.61
N ARG A 452 -1.06 -14.28 -5.57
CA ARG A 452 -1.93 -13.87 -6.68
C ARG A 452 -1.12 -13.33 -7.85
N ALA A 453 -0.13 -12.48 -7.59
CA ALA A 453 0.77 -11.96 -8.63
C ALA A 453 1.47 -13.12 -9.37
N ALA A 454 1.92 -14.14 -8.64
CA ALA A 454 2.50 -15.35 -9.20
C ALA A 454 1.49 -16.17 -10.03
N ALA A 455 0.24 -16.32 -9.56
CA ALA A 455 -0.81 -17.01 -10.31
C ALA A 455 -1.12 -16.31 -11.65
N VAL A 456 -1.26 -14.98 -11.65
CA VAL A 456 -1.50 -14.20 -12.88
C VAL A 456 -0.29 -14.24 -13.80
N HIS A 457 0.92 -14.15 -13.25
CA HIS A 457 2.17 -14.26 -14.03
C HIS A 457 2.31 -15.61 -14.70
N LYS A 458 1.98 -16.70 -14.00
CA LYS A 458 1.97 -18.05 -14.58
C LYS A 458 1.03 -18.14 -15.79
N ARG A 459 -0.16 -17.55 -15.71
CA ARG A 459 -1.11 -17.50 -16.84
C ARG A 459 -0.57 -16.69 -18.01
N LEU A 460 0.14 -15.58 -17.73
CA LEU A 460 0.84 -14.81 -18.76
C LEU A 460 1.89 -15.69 -19.46
N GLN A 461 2.72 -16.42 -18.71
CA GLN A 461 3.73 -17.30 -19.29
C GLN A 461 3.11 -18.40 -20.16
N GLU A 462 2.08 -19.09 -19.65
CA GLU A 462 1.35 -20.12 -20.40
C GLU A 462 0.78 -19.53 -21.72
N GLY A 463 0.16 -18.35 -21.64
CA GLY A 463 -0.38 -17.65 -22.80
C GLY A 463 0.69 -17.23 -23.82
N LEU A 464 1.84 -16.74 -23.35
CA LEU A 464 2.96 -16.35 -24.23
C LEU A 464 3.62 -17.56 -24.90
N THR A 465 3.59 -18.74 -24.28
CA THR A 465 4.09 -19.99 -24.89
C THR A 465 3.09 -20.66 -25.83
N SER A 466 1.83 -20.20 -25.87
CA SER A 466 0.76 -20.86 -26.63
C SER A 466 0.74 -20.49 -28.12
N SER A 467 1.42 -19.42 -28.53
CA SER A 467 1.49 -18.93 -29.93
C SER A 467 2.93 -18.63 -30.34
N GLU A 468 3.26 -18.81 -31.62
CA GLU A 468 4.58 -18.47 -32.17
C GLU A 468 4.90 -16.98 -32.05
N GLU A 469 3.93 -16.10 -32.34
CA GLU A 469 4.11 -14.65 -32.22
C GLU A 469 4.39 -14.24 -30.77
N ALA A 470 3.61 -14.80 -29.83
CA ALA A 470 3.75 -14.51 -28.41
C ALA A 470 5.03 -15.12 -27.78
N SER A 471 5.56 -16.19 -28.38
CA SER A 471 6.80 -16.84 -27.93
C SER A 471 8.02 -15.93 -28.08
N HIS A 472 8.02 -15.01 -29.05
CA HIS A 472 9.06 -13.98 -29.17
C HIS A 472 9.12 -13.08 -27.93
N SER A 473 7.97 -12.68 -27.39
CA SER A 473 7.88 -11.90 -26.15
C SER A 473 8.43 -12.69 -24.96
N MET A 474 8.15 -13.99 -24.87
CA MET A 474 8.72 -14.85 -23.82
C MET A 474 10.25 -15.01 -23.95
N ALA A 475 10.77 -15.13 -25.16
CA ALA A 475 12.21 -15.17 -25.41
C ALA A 475 12.88 -13.83 -25.03
N ALA A 476 12.26 -12.70 -25.37
CA ALA A 476 12.73 -11.38 -24.96
C ALA A 476 12.76 -11.23 -23.43
N ILE A 477 11.69 -11.61 -22.74
CA ILE A 477 11.61 -11.61 -21.27
C ILE A 477 12.72 -12.48 -20.67
N SER A 478 12.93 -13.68 -21.20
CA SER A 478 13.98 -14.59 -20.70
C SER A 478 15.39 -13.99 -20.86
N ALA A 479 15.65 -13.35 -21.99
CA ALA A 479 16.93 -12.66 -22.22
C ALA A 479 17.12 -11.45 -21.29
N GLN A 480 16.05 -10.69 -21.02
CA GLN A 480 16.07 -9.58 -20.07
C GLN A 480 16.33 -10.05 -18.62
N MET A 481 15.72 -11.16 -18.22
CA MET A 481 15.97 -11.79 -16.92
C MET A 481 17.45 -12.21 -16.78
N GLY A 482 18.03 -12.77 -17.83
CA GLY A 482 19.47 -13.09 -17.90
C GLY A 482 20.36 -11.86 -17.73
N LEU A 483 20.06 -10.77 -18.46
CA LEU A 483 20.75 -9.48 -18.33
C LEU A 483 20.72 -8.98 -16.87
N VAL A 484 19.53 -8.89 -16.26
CA VAL A 484 19.38 -8.40 -14.88
C VAL A 484 20.13 -9.29 -13.88
N ALA A 485 20.08 -10.61 -14.05
CA ALA A 485 20.83 -11.54 -13.20
C ALA A 485 22.35 -11.31 -13.28
N GLN A 486 22.88 -11.07 -14.47
CA GLN A 486 24.30 -10.74 -14.66
C GLN A 486 24.66 -9.38 -14.03
N LEU A 487 23.81 -8.36 -14.18
CA LEU A 487 24.02 -7.06 -13.52
C LEU A 487 24.01 -7.17 -12.00
N ARG A 488 23.10 -7.97 -11.44
CA ARG A 488 23.05 -8.27 -10.01
C ARG A 488 24.31 -8.97 -9.53
N HIS A 489 24.80 -9.96 -10.28
CA HIS A 489 26.05 -10.65 -9.98
C HIS A 489 27.24 -9.68 -9.97
N ILE A 490 27.36 -8.85 -11.02
CA ILE A 490 28.41 -7.82 -11.09
C ILE A 490 28.35 -6.92 -9.86
N ALA A 491 27.18 -6.36 -9.54
CA ALA A 491 27.03 -5.45 -8.40
C ALA A 491 27.43 -6.07 -7.05
N ASN A 492 27.29 -7.40 -6.88
CA ASN A 492 27.72 -8.13 -5.69
C ASN A 492 29.24 -8.32 -5.59
N GLU A 493 29.93 -8.48 -6.71
CA GLU A 493 31.36 -8.76 -6.75
C GLU A 493 32.23 -7.49 -6.62
N LEU A 494 31.70 -6.32 -7.00
CA LEU A 494 32.46 -5.06 -6.97
C LEU A 494 32.82 -4.62 -5.54
N LYS A 495 34.12 -4.49 -5.27
CA LYS A 495 34.66 -4.15 -3.93
C LYS A 495 35.63 -2.97 -3.98
N GLY A 496 35.67 -2.19 -2.89
CA GLY A 496 36.60 -1.06 -2.73
C GLY A 496 36.02 0.29 -3.16
N THR A 497 36.91 1.23 -3.51
CA THR A 497 36.55 2.60 -3.89
C THR A 497 35.83 2.66 -5.23
N ALA A 498 35.07 3.73 -5.49
CA ALA A 498 34.34 3.90 -6.77
C ALA A 498 35.24 3.76 -8.01
N ALA A 499 36.48 4.24 -7.95
CA ALA A 499 37.45 4.09 -9.04
C ALA A 499 37.86 2.62 -9.27
N LYS A 500 38.18 1.88 -8.19
CA LYS A 500 38.49 0.44 -8.28
C LYS A 500 37.30 -0.38 -8.74
N LYS A 501 36.10 -0.07 -8.25
CA LYS A 501 34.84 -0.69 -8.70
C LYS A 501 34.60 -0.43 -10.19
N ALA A 502 34.86 0.78 -10.68
CA ALA A 502 34.73 1.09 -12.10
C ALA A 502 35.71 0.27 -12.96
N GLU A 503 36.97 0.15 -12.57
CA GLU A 503 37.95 -0.69 -13.28
C GLU A 503 37.55 -2.18 -13.28
N GLN A 504 37.13 -2.70 -12.13
CA GLN A 504 36.60 -4.07 -12.00
C GLN A 504 35.37 -4.30 -12.90
N LEU A 505 34.43 -3.34 -12.93
CA LEU A 505 33.26 -3.39 -13.79
C LEU A 505 33.65 -3.53 -15.26
N ARG A 506 34.54 -2.66 -15.77
CA ARG A 506 34.98 -2.72 -17.18
C ARG A 506 35.63 -4.05 -17.52
N ARG A 507 36.45 -4.59 -16.60
CA ARG A 507 37.09 -5.91 -16.76
C ARG A 507 36.08 -7.05 -16.78
N MET A 508 35.03 -7.01 -15.96
CA MET A 508 34.02 -8.07 -15.89
C MET A 508 33.12 -8.10 -17.12
N VAL A 509 32.70 -6.93 -17.63
CA VAL A 509 31.79 -6.82 -18.79
C VAL A 509 32.49 -6.81 -20.15
N GLY A 510 33.83 -6.71 -20.16
CA GLY A 510 34.62 -6.82 -21.38
C GLY A 510 34.48 -8.21 -22.03
N GLU A 511 34.78 -8.31 -23.32
CA GLU A 511 34.53 -9.50 -24.16
C GLU A 511 35.10 -10.81 -23.59
N TYR A 512 36.24 -10.75 -22.90
CA TYR A 512 36.91 -11.90 -22.26
C TYR A 512 36.70 -11.96 -20.73
N GLY A 513 35.80 -11.14 -20.20
CA GLY A 513 35.47 -11.06 -18.77
C GLY A 513 34.48 -12.13 -18.32
N GLN A 514 34.24 -12.20 -17.01
CA GLN A 514 33.27 -13.13 -16.41
C GLN A 514 31.83 -12.96 -16.92
N CYS A 515 31.49 -11.76 -17.38
CA CYS A 515 30.19 -11.43 -17.98
C CYS A 515 30.36 -10.98 -19.44
N GLY A 516 31.33 -11.56 -20.17
CA GLY A 516 31.63 -11.18 -21.56
C GLY A 516 30.50 -11.40 -22.55
N GLU A 517 29.52 -12.25 -22.23
CA GLU A 517 28.29 -12.41 -23.00
C GLU A 517 27.51 -11.09 -23.16
N LEU A 518 27.63 -10.16 -22.20
CA LEU A 518 27.02 -8.85 -22.28
C LEU A 518 27.57 -8.02 -23.44
N ALA A 519 28.79 -8.28 -23.92
CA ALA A 519 29.36 -7.57 -25.06
C ALA A 519 28.61 -7.87 -26.38
N TYR A 520 27.89 -9.00 -26.44
CA TYR A 520 27.21 -9.50 -27.64
C TYR A 520 25.71 -9.76 -27.42
N LEU A 521 25.14 -9.25 -26.33
CA LEU A 521 23.75 -9.51 -25.95
C LEU A 521 22.77 -8.98 -27.00
N LYS A 522 21.69 -9.73 -27.23
CA LYS A 522 20.57 -9.32 -28.09
C LYS A 522 19.27 -9.43 -27.32
N CYS A 523 18.81 -8.33 -26.74
CA CYS A 523 17.51 -8.29 -26.09
C CYS A 523 16.91 -6.89 -26.15
N PRO A 524 15.57 -6.76 -26.16
CA PRO A 524 14.92 -5.48 -25.93
C PRO A 524 15.31 -4.94 -24.55
N LEU A 525 15.53 -3.63 -24.45
CA LEU A 525 15.83 -2.98 -23.18
C LEU A 525 14.60 -3.08 -22.24
N PRO A 526 14.73 -3.55 -20.98
CA PRO A 526 13.59 -3.64 -20.05
C PRO A 526 12.87 -2.30 -19.82
N LEU A 527 13.63 -1.20 -19.71
CA LEU A 527 13.10 0.15 -19.54
C LEU A 527 12.32 0.63 -20.78
N ASP A 528 12.71 0.18 -21.97
CA ASP A 528 12.14 0.62 -23.23
C ASP A 528 12.17 -0.51 -24.26
N PRO A 529 11.11 -1.34 -24.30
CA PRO A 529 11.04 -2.50 -25.18
C PRO A 529 11.22 -2.18 -26.68
N GLY A 530 11.01 -0.93 -27.09
CA GLY A 530 11.25 -0.48 -28.46
C GLY A 530 12.75 -0.36 -28.83
N VAL A 531 13.65 -0.41 -27.85
CA VAL A 531 15.10 -0.28 -28.06
C VAL A 531 15.75 -1.65 -27.97
N LEU A 532 16.30 -2.14 -29.10
CA LEU A 532 17.04 -3.40 -29.14
C LEU A 532 18.50 -3.16 -28.77
N LEU A 533 18.94 -3.80 -27.68
CA LEU A 533 20.33 -3.83 -27.27
C LEU A 533 21.11 -4.85 -28.11
N THR A 534 22.34 -4.50 -28.51
CA THR A 534 23.24 -5.36 -29.29
C THR A 534 24.55 -5.68 -28.58
N GLY A 535 24.76 -5.13 -27.38
CA GLY A 535 25.97 -5.33 -26.59
C GLY A 535 26.23 -4.20 -25.61
N ILE A 536 27.11 -4.42 -24.63
CA ILE A 536 27.58 -3.40 -23.68
C ILE A 536 28.93 -2.80 -24.14
N LEU A 537 29.13 -1.51 -23.89
CA LEU A 537 30.39 -0.80 -24.14
C LEU A 537 31.18 -0.70 -22.84
N SER A 538 32.10 -1.65 -22.62
CA SER A 538 32.90 -1.75 -21.39
C SER A 538 33.62 -0.44 -21.04
N GLU A 539 34.24 0.21 -22.03
CA GLU A 539 35.07 1.41 -21.79
C GLU A 539 34.28 2.62 -21.31
N GLU A 540 32.98 2.67 -21.60
CA GLU A 540 32.08 3.77 -21.22
C GLU A 540 31.33 3.48 -19.91
N CYS A 541 31.53 2.29 -19.33
CA CYS A 541 30.94 1.92 -18.05
C CYS A 541 31.72 2.53 -16.86
N SER A 542 30.99 2.97 -15.85
CA SER A 542 31.57 3.56 -14.64
C SER A 542 30.67 3.35 -13.42
N VAL A 543 31.13 3.80 -12.25
CA VAL A 543 30.37 3.72 -10.99
C VAL A 543 30.20 5.12 -10.43
N PHE A 544 28.98 5.48 -10.03
CA PHE A 544 28.72 6.77 -9.42
C PHE A 544 29.36 6.89 -8.02
N LYS A 545 29.79 8.10 -7.68
CA LYS A 545 30.33 8.43 -6.35
C LYS A 545 29.17 8.74 -5.38
N SER A 546 28.35 7.75 -5.06
CA SER A 546 27.28 7.85 -4.07
C SER A 546 27.32 6.69 -3.07
N ALA A 547 26.54 6.77 -1.99
CA ALA A 547 26.55 5.79 -0.90
C ALA A 547 26.30 4.35 -1.38
N LEU A 548 25.36 4.16 -2.31
CA LEU A 548 25.00 2.85 -2.88
C LEU A 548 25.85 2.47 -4.10
N ALA A 549 26.73 3.36 -4.57
CA ALA A 549 27.63 3.15 -5.71
C ALA A 549 26.95 2.48 -6.94
N PRO A 550 25.87 3.07 -7.49
CA PRO A 550 25.16 2.51 -8.62
C PRO A 550 26.04 2.46 -9.89
N LEU A 551 25.75 1.49 -10.74
CA LEU A 551 26.50 1.23 -11.97
C LEU A 551 25.94 2.10 -13.09
N ARG A 552 26.81 2.85 -13.77
CA ARG A 552 26.48 3.52 -15.03
C ARG A 552 26.93 2.63 -16.17
N LEU A 553 25.98 2.10 -16.92
CA LEU A 553 26.18 1.16 -18.01
C LEU A 553 25.84 1.85 -19.33
N THR A 554 26.68 1.65 -20.33
CA THR A 554 26.44 2.16 -21.68
C THR A 554 26.27 0.99 -22.62
N PHE A 555 25.11 0.88 -23.26
CA PHE A 555 24.80 -0.17 -24.22
C PHE A 555 24.84 0.36 -25.64
N ARG A 556 25.18 -0.53 -26.57
CA ARG A 556 25.01 -0.35 -28.00
C ARG A 556 23.59 -0.78 -28.40
N THR A 557 22.97 -0.01 -29.28
CA THR A 557 21.63 -0.26 -29.78
C THR A 557 21.64 -0.44 -31.29
N ALA A 558 20.69 -1.22 -31.81
CA ALA A 558 20.48 -1.33 -33.24
C ALA A 558 19.90 0.01 -33.75
N GLY A 559 20.67 0.77 -34.52
CA GLY A 559 20.22 2.04 -35.10
C GLY A 559 19.07 1.84 -36.09
N SER A 560 18.03 2.66 -36.01
CA SER A 560 17.02 2.80 -37.06
C SER A 560 17.68 3.43 -38.29
N GLY A 561 18.22 2.61 -39.18
CA GLY A 561 18.93 3.09 -40.37
C GLY A 561 19.07 2.00 -41.43
N THR A 562 17.96 1.62 -42.08
CA THR A 562 18.02 1.00 -43.40
C THR A 562 18.35 2.08 -44.43
N ASN A 563 19.63 2.31 -44.67
CA ASN A 563 20.11 2.61 -46.01
C ASN A 563 20.92 1.40 -46.46
N GLN A 564 20.21 0.36 -46.92
CA GLN A 564 20.85 -0.63 -47.77
C GLN A 564 21.21 0.09 -49.07
N GLY A 565 22.51 0.16 -49.35
CA GLY A 565 23.03 0.65 -50.61
C GLY A 565 22.42 -0.14 -51.76
N THR A 566 21.56 0.53 -52.53
CA THR A 566 21.29 0.18 -53.91
C THR A 566 22.11 1.15 -54.75
N GLN A 567 23.08 0.59 -55.49
CA GLN A 567 23.80 1.31 -56.53
C GLN A 567 22.80 1.79 -57.58
N GLU A 568 22.65 3.10 -57.71
CA GLU A 568 21.97 3.72 -58.85
C GLU A 568 22.80 3.56 -60.13
N VAL A 569 22.17 3.00 -61.16
CA VAL A 569 22.57 3.14 -62.57
C VAL A 569 21.51 4.06 -63.21
N PRO A 570 21.88 5.09 -63.99
CA PRO A 570 20.91 6.07 -64.51
C PRO A 570 20.09 5.51 -65.68
N GLY A 571 18.82 5.92 -65.77
CA GLY A 571 17.77 5.43 -66.69
C GLY A 571 17.97 5.72 -68.19
N PRO A 572 16.97 5.45 -69.07
CA PRO A 572 15.75 6.27 -69.07
C PRO A 572 14.42 5.57 -69.48
N ASP A 573 13.34 6.39 -69.41
CA ASP A 573 12.07 6.39 -70.17
C ASP A 573 10.78 5.66 -69.72
N ALA A 574 9.78 6.54 -69.49
CA ALA A 574 8.37 6.54 -69.93
C ALA A 574 7.31 5.61 -69.28
N GLY A 575 6.22 6.24 -68.82
CA GLY A 575 4.90 5.60 -68.71
C GLY A 575 4.00 6.13 -67.58
N ALA A 576 3.15 7.10 -67.89
CA ALA A 576 2.16 7.68 -66.98
C ALA A 576 0.98 6.74 -66.65
N MET A 577 0.44 6.80 -65.42
CA MET A 577 -1.00 6.83 -65.19
C MET A 577 -1.36 7.34 -63.79
N VAL A 578 -2.26 8.33 -63.77
CA VAL A 578 -2.84 9.00 -62.61
C VAL A 578 -4.07 8.22 -62.12
N LEU A 579 -4.17 7.99 -60.80
CA LEU A 579 -5.42 7.65 -60.08
C LEU A 579 -5.41 8.35 -58.68
N PRO A 580 -6.60 8.60 -58.09
CA PRO A 580 -6.89 9.74 -57.20
C PRO A 580 -6.43 9.54 -55.74
N PRO A 581 -6.43 10.59 -54.88
CA PRO A 581 -5.87 10.50 -53.55
C PRO A 581 -6.80 9.71 -52.61
N PRO A 582 -6.29 8.75 -51.82
CA PRO A 582 -6.98 8.30 -50.63
C PRO A 582 -6.57 9.19 -49.44
N SER A 583 -7.57 9.92 -48.93
CA SER A 583 -7.78 10.30 -47.53
C SER A 583 -6.57 10.30 -46.59
N GLU A 584 -6.23 11.50 -46.10
CA GLU A 584 -5.45 11.70 -44.88
C GLU A 584 -6.07 10.93 -43.70
N GLY A 585 -5.55 9.73 -43.46
CA GLY A 585 -5.67 9.00 -42.21
C GLY A 585 -4.32 9.06 -41.52
N THR A 586 -4.15 10.03 -40.64
CA THR A 586 -2.97 10.19 -39.79
C THR A 586 -2.88 8.98 -38.86
N SER A 587 -2.14 7.95 -39.28
CA SER A 587 -1.68 6.89 -38.40
C SER A 587 -0.57 7.48 -37.53
N GLY A 588 -0.98 8.06 -36.40
CA GLY A 588 -0.09 8.62 -35.39
C GLY A 588 0.69 7.53 -34.69
N THR A 589 1.82 7.14 -35.27
CA THR A 589 2.92 6.52 -34.52
C THR A 589 3.30 7.50 -33.42
N LEU A 590 3.25 7.07 -32.15
CA LEU A 590 3.78 7.74 -30.96
C LEU A 590 4.62 8.98 -31.31
N MET A 591 4.02 10.18 -31.19
CA MET A 591 4.80 11.42 -31.13
C MET A 591 5.65 11.37 -29.86
N ARG A 592 6.75 10.64 -29.96
CA ARG A 592 7.78 10.44 -28.96
C ARG A 592 8.84 11.48 -29.26
N ALA A 593 8.97 12.47 -28.38
CA ALA A 593 10.16 13.31 -28.36
C ALA A 593 11.39 12.38 -28.38
N PRO A 594 12.44 12.68 -29.18
CA PRO A 594 13.59 11.79 -29.30
C PRO A 594 14.13 11.48 -27.91
N SER A 595 13.95 10.22 -27.50
CA SER A 595 14.55 9.66 -26.30
C SER A 595 16.06 9.89 -26.39
N ALA A 596 16.69 10.05 -25.24
CA ALA A 596 18.10 10.32 -25.01
C ALA A 596 19.07 9.23 -25.53
N ALA A 597 18.86 8.73 -26.74
CA ALA A 597 19.91 8.18 -27.58
C ALA A 597 20.96 9.27 -27.74
N LEU A 598 21.99 9.21 -26.90
CA LEU A 598 23.29 9.80 -27.21
C LEU A 598 23.60 9.40 -28.65
N LYS A 599 24.01 10.38 -29.47
CA LYS A 599 24.47 10.25 -30.87
C LYS A 599 24.75 8.79 -31.27
N GLU A 600 24.01 8.29 -32.26
CA GLU A 600 24.31 7.05 -32.99
C GLU A 600 24.42 5.78 -32.12
N GLY A 601 23.31 5.08 -31.90
CA GLY A 601 23.35 3.68 -31.45
C GLY A 601 23.84 3.44 -30.02
N ARG A 602 23.69 4.41 -29.10
CA ARG A 602 24.08 4.28 -27.68
C ARG A 602 22.91 4.56 -26.73
N TYR A 603 22.83 3.82 -25.62
CA TYR A 603 21.84 4.03 -24.56
C TYR A 603 22.47 3.86 -23.18
N GLN A 604 22.30 4.84 -22.29
CA GLN A 604 22.86 4.79 -20.94
C GLN A 604 21.80 4.42 -19.90
N VAL A 605 22.17 3.49 -19.02
CA VAL A 605 21.31 2.97 -17.94
C VAL A 605 22.07 3.01 -16.63
N ILE A 606 21.37 3.37 -15.56
CA ILE A 606 21.85 3.25 -14.19
C ILE A 606 21.25 1.98 -13.59
N TYR A 607 22.09 1.06 -13.14
CA TYR A 607 21.65 -0.08 -12.32
C TYR A 607 21.91 0.24 -10.85
N LYS A 608 20.86 0.26 -10.04
CA LYS A 608 20.91 0.56 -8.60
C LYS A 608 20.55 -0.70 -7.82
N LYS A 609 21.39 -1.06 -6.86
CA LYS A 609 21.21 -2.21 -5.95
C LYS A 609 21.22 -1.75 -4.50
N GLY A 610 20.37 -2.36 -3.68
CA GLY A 610 20.17 -2.04 -2.27
C GLY A 610 19.18 -0.90 -2.05
N ASP A 611 18.25 -0.67 -2.99
CA ASP A 611 17.24 0.38 -2.89
C ASP A 611 15.92 -0.03 -3.56
N ASP A 612 14.80 0.37 -2.97
CA ASP A 612 13.45 0.06 -3.47
C ASP A 612 12.97 1.14 -4.44
N LEU A 613 13.09 0.87 -5.74
CA LEU A 613 12.75 1.84 -6.78
C LEU A 613 11.24 1.95 -7.09
N ARG A 614 10.36 1.21 -6.39
CA ARG A 614 8.90 1.26 -6.66
C ARG A 614 8.32 2.64 -6.37
N GLN A 615 8.87 3.35 -5.38
CA GLN A 615 8.46 4.71 -5.06
C GLN A 615 8.83 5.68 -6.19
N ASP A 616 10.09 5.67 -6.64
CA ASP A 616 10.55 6.47 -7.78
C ASP A 616 9.77 6.15 -9.06
N GLN A 617 9.51 4.86 -9.32
CA GLN A 617 8.70 4.42 -10.45
C GLN A 617 7.31 5.04 -10.43
N LEU A 618 6.61 4.99 -9.28
CA LEU A 618 5.28 5.57 -9.16
C LEU A 618 5.30 7.08 -9.44
N VAL A 619 6.23 7.82 -8.83
CA VAL A 619 6.31 9.28 -9.00
C VAL A 619 6.58 9.65 -10.45
N VAL A 620 7.55 8.98 -11.09
CA VAL A 620 7.88 9.19 -12.49
C VAL A 620 6.72 8.83 -13.43
N GLN A 621 5.99 7.76 -13.14
CA GLN A 621 4.82 7.35 -13.93
C GLN A 621 3.72 8.41 -13.82
N ILE A 622 3.47 8.93 -12.61
CA ILE A 622 2.51 10.02 -12.40
C ILE A 622 2.96 11.30 -13.12
N PHE A 623 4.25 11.64 -13.10
CA PHE A 623 4.78 12.77 -13.88
C PHE A 623 4.63 12.56 -15.38
N SER A 624 4.84 11.34 -15.89
CA SER A 624 4.61 11.00 -17.30
C SER A 624 3.14 11.17 -17.68
N LEU A 625 2.22 10.81 -16.80
CA LEU A 625 0.79 11.04 -16.98
C LEU A 625 0.45 12.53 -16.95
N MET A 626 0.97 13.28 -15.97
CA MET A 626 0.76 14.73 -15.87
C MET A 626 1.26 15.46 -17.11
N ASP A 627 2.45 15.11 -17.61
CA ASP A 627 3.00 15.64 -18.87
C ASP A 627 2.07 15.34 -20.07
N ARG A 628 1.51 14.12 -20.14
CA ARG A 628 0.53 13.77 -21.17
C ARG A 628 -0.77 14.59 -21.06
N LEU A 629 -1.28 14.78 -19.84
CA LEU A 629 -2.49 15.57 -19.60
C LEU A 629 -2.29 17.04 -20.01
N LEU A 630 -1.12 17.61 -19.70
CA LEU A 630 -0.75 18.97 -20.11
C LEU A 630 -0.66 19.08 -21.64
N LYS A 631 -0.01 18.12 -22.31
CA LYS A 631 0.11 18.09 -23.77
C LYS A 631 -1.23 17.92 -24.48
N ARG A 632 -2.19 17.20 -23.89
CA ARG A 632 -3.55 17.05 -24.42
C ARG A 632 -4.30 18.39 -24.48
N GLU A 633 -4.01 19.29 -23.55
CA GLU A 633 -4.51 20.67 -23.53
C GLU A 633 -3.56 21.65 -24.27
N ASN A 634 -2.67 21.13 -25.12
CA ASN A 634 -1.67 21.88 -25.90
C ASN A 634 -0.61 22.65 -25.10
N LEU A 635 -0.39 22.30 -23.83
CA LEU A 635 0.66 22.88 -23.00
C LEU A 635 1.89 21.95 -22.92
N ASP A 636 2.86 22.13 -23.83
CA ASP A 636 4.14 21.42 -23.79
C ASP A 636 5.15 22.15 -22.90
N LEU A 637 5.31 21.67 -21.66
CA LEU A 637 6.26 22.20 -20.69
C LEU A 637 7.68 21.63 -20.84
N ARG A 638 7.99 20.88 -21.92
CA ARG A 638 9.33 20.32 -22.17
C ARG A 638 9.87 19.48 -20.99
N LEU A 639 8.98 18.76 -20.32
CA LEU A 639 9.31 17.88 -19.20
C LEU A 639 10.16 16.68 -19.66
N THR A 640 10.94 16.12 -18.72
CA THR A 640 11.82 14.96 -18.98
C THR A 640 11.54 13.84 -17.97
N PRO A 641 10.35 13.21 -18.01
CA PRO A 641 10.09 12.04 -17.19
C PRO A 641 10.96 10.87 -17.67
N TYR A 642 12.10 10.69 -17.00
CA TYR A 642 13.06 9.60 -17.26
C TYR A 642 12.46 8.25 -16.85
N ARG A 643 12.89 7.14 -17.44
CA ARG A 643 12.29 5.83 -17.14
C ARG A 643 12.88 5.18 -15.89
N VAL A 644 12.03 4.53 -15.09
CA VAL A 644 12.41 3.74 -13.91
C VAL A 644 11.70 2.40 -13.96
N LEU A 645 12.44 1.32 -13.75
CA LEU A 645 11.90 -0.04 -13.69
C LEU A 645 12.55 -0.80 -12.52
N PRO A 646 11.81 -1.05 -11.43
CA PRO A 646 12.21 -2.00 -10.41
C PRO A 646 12.33 -3.40 -11.03
N THR A 647 13.39 -4.13 -10.68
CA THR A 647 13.61 -5.52 -11.09
C THR A 647 13.52 -6.51 -9.94
N SER A 648 13.45 -6.00 -8.71
CA SER A 648 13.10 -6.70 -7.47
C SER A 648 12.67 -5.66 -6.41
N ALA A 649 12.46 -6.08 -5.17
CA ALA A 649 12.23 -5.16 -4.04
C ALA A 649 13.49 -4.38 -3.63
N GLU A 650 14.69 -4.76 -4.09
CA GLU A 650 15.97 -4.14 -3.67
C GLU A 650 16.84 -3.65 -4.83
N ASP A 651 16.43 -3.83 -6.08
CA ASP A 651 17.18 -3.36 -7.24
C ASP A 651 16.31 -2.99 -8.44
N GLY A 652 16.90 -2.23 -9.35
CA GLY A 652 16.29 -1.90 -10.62
C GLY A 652 17.13 -1.03 -11.52
N LEU A 653 16.50 -0.62 -12.62
CA LEU A 653 17.08 0.13 -13.71
C LEU A 653 16.49 1.53 -13.76
N ILE A 654 17.33 2.52 -14.06
CA ILE A 654 16.93 3.92 -14.25
C ILE A 654 17.58 4.42 -15.54
N GLU A 655 16.83 5.16 -16.36
CA GLU A 655 17.38 5.84 -17.54
C GLU A 655 18.40 6.91 -17.12
N CYS A 656 19.58 6.90 -17.74
CA CYS A 656 20.61 7.89 -17.47
C CYS A 656 20.50 9.06 -18.47
N VAL A 657 19.77 10.11 -18.09
CA VAL A 657 19.67 11.32 -18.90
C VAL A 657 20.97 12.13 -18.85
N PRO A 658 21.60 12.47 -20.00
CA PRO A 658 22.82 13.29 -20.04
C PRO A 658 22.60 14.67 -19.41
N SER A 659 23.09 14.86 -18.19
CA SER A 659 22.77 16.02 -17.36
C SER A 659 23.82 16.26 -16.27
N MET A 660 23.74 17.41 -15.62
CA MET A 660 24.57 17.79 -14.49
C MET A 660 23.71 18.35 -13.36
N ALA A 661 24.01 17.98 -12.11
CA ALA A 661 23.33 18.54 -10.94
C ALA A 661 23.57 20.05 -10.85
N LEU A 662 22.55 20.81 -10.47
CA LEU A 662 22.61 22.28 -10.32
C LEU A 662 23.71 22.71 -9.37
N ALA A 663 23.86 22.02 -8.23
CA ALA A 663 24.95 22.28 -7.27
C ALA A 663 26.33 22.25 -7.95
N ARG A 664 26.54 21.26 -8.82
CA ARG A 664 27.79 21.08 -9.57
C ARG A 664 27.95 22.12 -10.68
N VAL A 665 26.87 22.46 -11.39
CA VAL A 665 26.86 23.53 -12.40
C VAL A 665 27.32 24.85 -11.77
N ILE A 666 26.78 25.20 -10.61
CA ILE A 666 27.14 26.43 -9.89
C ILE A 666 28.58 26.37 -9.39
N ALA A 667 29.03 25.24 -8.84
CA ALA A 667 30.40 25.09 -8.34
C ALA A 667 31.45 25.23 -9.45
N GLU A 668 31.26 24.55 -10.59
CA GLU A 668 32.21 24.48 -11.71
C GLU A 668 32.11 25.69 -12.66
N HIS A 669 30.90 26.18 -12.96
CA HIS A 669 30.67 27.22 -13.96
C HIS A 669 30.23 28.57 -13.40
N LYS A 670 30.05 28.69 -12.07
CA LYS A 670 29.60 29.91 -11.34
C LYS A 670 28.16 30.35 -11.62
N SER A 671 27.65 30.20 -12.84
CA SER A 671 26.27 30.49 -13.18
C SER A 671 25.72 29.49 -14.19
N ILE A 672 24.39 29.32 -14.16
CA ILE A 672 23.66 28.45 -15.08
C ILE A 672 23.78 28.97 -16.53
N HIS A 673 23.70 30.28 -16.74
CA HIS A 673 23.91 30.92 -18.05
C HIS A 673 25.26 30.55 -18.67
N ARG A 674 26.35 30.57 -17.87
CA ARG A 674 27.70 30.24 -18.36
C ARG A 674 27.81 28.78 -18.78
N TYR A 675 27.14 27.87 -18.07
CA TYR A 675 27.07 26.47 -18.45
C TYR A 675 26.38 26.28 -19.81
N TRP A 676 25.21 26.90 -20.03
CA TRP A 676 24.53 26.81 -21.32
C TRP A 676 25.32 27.47 -22.45
N ALA A 677 26.00 28.59 -22.20
CA ALA A 677 26.85 29.25 -23.19
C ALA A 677 28.00 28.35 -23.69
N LEU A 678 28.43 27.32 -22.94
CA LEU A 678 29.45 26.36 -23.42
C LEU A 678 28.96 25.52 -24.61
N TYR A 679 27.65 25.27 -24.69
CA TYR A 679 27.06 24.37 -25.69
C TYR A 679 26.15 25.11 -26.68
N ASN A 680 25.56 26.23 -26.26
CA ASN A 680 24.51 26.96 -26.95
C ASN A 680 24.72 28.49 -26.89
N ALA A 681 25.97 28.95 -27.06
CA ALA A 681 26.27 30.38 -27.14
C ALA A 681 25.56 31.05 -28.32
N ASP A 682 24.98 32.21 -28.04
CA ASP A 682 24.44 33.12 -29.05
C ASP A 682 24.67 34.57 -28.59
N PRO A 683 25.60 35.32 -29.23
CA PRO A 683 25.87 36.71 -28.87
C PRO A 683 24.67 37.64 -29.03
N SER A 684 23.68 37.27 -29.85
CA SER A 684 22.44 38.03 -30.06
C SER A 684 21.32 37.62 -29.10
N GLY A 685 21.49 36.51 -28.39
CA GLY A 685 20.50 35.96 -27.47
C GLY A 685 20.59 36.57 -26.05
N PRO A 686 19.51 36.45 -25.25
CA PRO A 686 19.51 36.92 -23.87
C PRO A 686 20.62 36.22 -23.07
N TYR A 687 21.37 36.99 -22.27
CA TYR A 687 22.49 36.48 -21.46
C TYR A 687 23.60 35.75 -22.26
N GLY A 688 23.67 35.95 -23.58
CA GLY A 688 24.64 35.29 -24.46
C GLY A 688 24.31 33.84 -24.82
N VAL A 689 23.06 33.43 -24.64
CA VAL A 689 22.56 32.05 -24.85
C VAL A 689 21.36 32.08 -25.80
N LYS A 690 21.19 31.04 -26.62
CA LYS A 690 20.01 30.87 -27.47
C LYS A 690 18.71 30.98 -26.66
N ALA A 691 17.76 31.79 -27.14
CA ALA A 691 16.47 32.00 -26.48
C ALA A 691 15.67 30.70 -26.24
N GLU A 692 15.77 29.73 -27.16
CA GLU A 692 15.10 28.42 -27.05
C GLU A 692 15.52 27.61 -25.81
N VAL A 693 16.78 27.74 -25.38
CA VAL A 693 17.31 27.06 -24.18
C VAL A 693 16.69 27.66 -22.92
N LEU A 694 16.56 28.99 -22.89
CA LEU A 694 15.93 29.72 -21.79
C LEU A 694 14.43 29.42 -21.71
N ASP A 695 13.73 29.40 -22.85
CA ASP A 695 12.32 29.00 -22.93
C ASP A 695 12.11 27.56 -22.43
N THR A 696 12.98 26.64 -22.85
CA THR A 696 12.95 25.24 -22.40
C THR A 696 13.17 25.13 -20.88
N PHE A 697 14.09 25.92 -20.33
CA PHE A 697 14.31 26.00 -18.89
C PHE A 697 13.08 26.54 -18.15
N VAL A 698 12.51 27.66 -18.58
CA VAL A 698 11.33 28.28 -17.97
C VAL A 698 10.16 27.31 -17.94
N LYS A 699 9.88 26.64 -19.07
CA LYS A 699 8.79 25.66 -19.20
C LYS A 699 8.99 24.44 -18.31
N SER A 700 10.16 23.81 -18.39
CA SER A 700 10.44 22.60 -17.60
C SER A 700 10.47 22.91 -16.11
N CYS A 701 11.03 24.06 -15.72
CA CYS A 701 11.01 24.57 -14.36
C CYS A 701 9.58 24.76 -13.84
N ALA A 702 8.70 25.43 -14.60
CA ALA A 702 7.30 25.63 -14.22
C ALA A 702 6.59 24.30 -13.97
N GLY A 703 6.71 23.35 -14.91
CA GLY A 703 6.05 22.05 -14.79
C GLY A 703 6.54 21.23 -13.59
N TYR A 704 7.86 21.10 -13.38
CA TYR A 704 8.37 20.36 -12.22
C TYR A 704 8.03 21.03 -10.88
N CYS A 705 8.04 22.36 -10.78
CA CYS A 705 7.62 23.05 -9.56
C CYS A 705 6.14 22.76 -9.23
N VAL A 706 5.25 22.79 -10.23
CA VAL A 706 3.82 22.48 -10.03
C VAL A 706 3.59 21.00 -9.69
N MET A 707 4.19 20.07 -10.44
CA MET A 707 4.00 18.64 -10.20
C MET A 707 4.55 18.21 -8.82
N THR A 708 5.70 18.75 -8.42
CA THR A 708 6.29 18.47 -7.10
C THR A 708 5.52 19.13 -5.97
N TYR A 709 4.92 20.30 -6.19
CA TYR A 709 3.97 20.90 -5.27
C TYR A 709 2.75 19.99 -5.05
N ILE A 710 2.09 19.54 -6.13
CA ILE A 710 0.89 18.69 -6.08
C ILE A 710 1.19 17.39 -5.33
N LEU A 711 2.28 16.68 -5.68
CA LEU A 711 2.64 15.42 -5.01
C LEU A 711 3.30 15.61 -3.63
N GLY A 712 3.66 16.84 -3.27
CA GLY A 712 4.35 17.13 -2.02
C GLY A 712 5.70 16.44 -1.92
N VAL A 713 6.50 16.47 -3.00
CA VAL A 713 7.85 15.88 -3.02
C VAL A 713 8.79 16.69 -2.12
N GLY A 714 9.43 16.00 -1.18
CA GLY A 714 10.39 16.56 -0.23
C GLY A 714 11.83 16.57 -0.73
N ASP A 715 12.73 17.11 0.08
CA ASP A 715 14.19 17.04 -0.10
C ASP A 715 14.69 17.50 -1.49
N ARG A 716 14.15 18.62 -1.98
CA ARG A 716 14.55 19.23 -3.27
C ARG A 716 15.73 20.18 -3.09
N HIS A 717 16.89 19.65 -2.75
CA HIS A 717 18.14 20.41 -2.73
C HIS A 717 18.81 20.42 -4.12
N LEU A 718 19.81 21.30 -4.31
CA LEU A 718 20.45 21.53 -5.61
C LEU A 718 21.15 20.29 -6.21
N ASP A 719 21.52 19.28 -5.42
CA ASP A 719 22.03 18.01 -5.95
C ASP A 719 20.94 17.09 -6.57
N ASN A 720 19.67 17.29 -6.20
CA ASN A 720 18.52 16.51 -6.73
C ASN A 720 17.84 17.19 -7.92
N LEU A 721 18.37 18.35 -8.34
CA LEU A 721 17.89 19.11 -9.49
C LEU A 721 18.92 18.99 -10.62
N MET A 722 18.54 18.32 -11.70
CA MET A 722 19.40 18.01 -12.83
C MET A 722 19.11 18.94 -13.99
N LEU A 723 20.18 19.42 -14.62
CA LEU A 723 20.11 20.33 -15.75
C LEU A 723 20.80 19.72 -16.96
N THR A 724 20.11 19.76 -18.09
CA THR A 724 20.63 19.34 -19.39
C THR A 724 21.29 20.50 -20.14
N PRO A 725 22.26 20.23 -21.06
CA PRO A 725 22.89 21.27 -21.86
C PRO A 725 21.93 22.11 -22.71
N ASP A 726 20.78 21.56 -23.08
CA ASP A 726 19.75 22.22 -23.90
C ASP A 726 18.62 22.86 -23.08
N GLY A 727 18.78 22.95 -21.76
CA GLY A 727 17.95 23.80 -20.90
C GLY A 727 16.85 23.06 -20.13
N ARG A 728 16.60 21.77 -20.38
CA ARG A 728 15.62 21.02 -19.58
C ARG A 728 16.10 20.86 -18.14
N LEU A 729 15.28 21.32 -17.20
CA LEU A 729 15.38 21.05 -15.78
C LEU A 729 14.52 19.84 -15.43
N PHE A 730 15.05 18.91 -14.64
CA PHE A 730 14.26 17.81 -14.10
C PHE A 730 14.74 17.39 -12.71
N HIS A 731 13.86 16.78 -11.93
CA HIS A 731 14.14 16.37 -10.56
C HIS A 731 14.45 14.87 -10.53
N ILE A 732 15.34 14.44 -9.64
CA ILE A 732 15.68 13.01 -9.40
C ILE A 732 15.57 12.67 -7.92
N ASP A 733 15.60 11.38 -7.60
CA ASP A 733 15.59 10.84 -6.22
C ASP A 733 14.29 11.20 -5.48
N PHE A 734 13.26 10.36 -5.55
CA PHE A 734 11.95 10.67 -4.97
C PHE A 734 11.70 9.97 -3.62
N GLY A 735 12.76 9.75 -2.83
CA GLY A 735 12.68 9.06 -1.54
C GLY A 735 11.82 9.71 -0.44
N PHE A 736 11.36 10.96 -0.64
CA PHE A 736 10.44 11.64 0.27
C PHE A 736 9.24 12.22 -0.51
N ILE A 737 8.04 11.70 -0.27
CA ILE A 737 6.79 12.16 -0.91
C ILE A 737 5.68 12.48 0.10
N MET A 738 4.56 13.04 -0.38
CA MET A 738 3.35 13.30 0.42
C MET A 738 3.59 14.22 1.64
N GLY A 739 4.45 15.21 1.45
CA GLY A 739 4.76 16.24 2.44
C GLY A 739 5.66 15.76 3.57
N ARG A 740 6.35 14.63 3.41
CA ARG A 740 7.54 14.29 4.20
C ARG A 740 8.72 15.08 3.67
N ASP A 741 9.51 15.66 4.56
CA ASP A 741 10.74 16.36 4.21
C ASP A 741 11.71 16.19 5.39
N PRO A 742 13.01 15.95 5.14
CA PRO A 742 14.00 15.93 6.22
C PRO A 742 14.16 17.30 6.89
N LYS A 743 13.78 18.40 6.21
CA LYS A 743 13.83 19.74 6.79
C LYS A 743 12.58 19.99 7.65
N PRO A 744 12.71 20.64 8.82
CA PRO A 744 11.60 20.87 9.73
C PRO A 744 10.53 21.85 9.20
N TRP A 745 10.92 22.81 8.34
CA TRP A 745 10.02 23.83 7.78
C TRP A 745 10.32 24.06 6.30
N PRO A 746 10.03 23.09 5.43
CA PRO A 746 10.29 23.24 4.01
C PRO A 746 9.31 24.25 3.39
N PRO A 747 9.75 25.09 2.44
CA PRO A 747 8.81 25.88 1.66
C PRO A 747 7.86 24.94 0.91
N PRO A 748 6.56 25.26 0.84
CA PRO A 748 5.55 24.40 0.23
C PRO A 748 5.74 24.29 -1.29
N PHE A 749 6.16 25.38 -1.93
CA PHE A 749 6.52 25.45 -3.35
C PHE A 749 8.05 25.41 -3.47
N LYS A 750 8.57 24.57 -4.38
CA LYS A 750 10.01 24.30 -4.48
C LYS A 750 10.62 25.14 -5.60
N LEU A 751 10.96 26.39 -5.29
CA LEU A 751 11.65 27.30 -6.21
C LEU A 751 12.92 27.85 -5.54
N SER A 752 14.09 27.51 -6.09
CA SER A 752 15.38 27.96 -5.54
C SER A 752 15.76 29.34 -6.07
N ARG A 753 16.65 30.02 -5.33
CA ARG A 753 17.19 31.32 -5.74
C ARG A 753 17.89 31.24 -7.10
N GLU A 754 18.69 30.20 -7.32
CA GLU A 754 19.47 30.02 -8.53
C GLU A 754 18.57 29.79 -9.76
N MET A 755 17.39 29.19 -9.55
CA MET A 755 16.36 29.07 -10.60
C MET A 755 15.78 30.43 -10.96
N VAL A 756 15.48 31.29 -9.98
CA VAL A 756 14.98 32.66 -10.20
C VAL A 756 16.05 33.53 -10.87
N GLU A 757 17.31 33.42 -10.46
CA GLU A 757 18.43 34.13 -11.09
C GLU A 757 18.66 33.68 -12.53
N ALA A 758 18.48 32.39 -12.84
CA ALA A 758 18.54 31.88 -14.21
C ALA A 758 17.42 32.41 -15.12
N MET A 759 16.32 32.91 -14.55
CA MET A 759 15.27 33.61 -15.30
C MET A 759 15.56 35.11 -15.45
N GLY A 760 16.60 35.64 -14.80
CA GLY A 760 16.88 37.08 -14.79
C GLY A 760 16.28 37.84 -13.61
N GLY A 761 15.79 37.15 -12.59
CA GLY A 761 15.21 37.74 -11.39
C GLY A 761 13.68 37.83 -11.41
N ALA A 762 13.08 38.18 -10.27
CA ALA A 762 11.62 38.22 -10.09
C ALA A 762 10.88 39.26 -10.96
N GLU A 763 11.60 40.29 -11.44
CA GLU A 763 11.04 41.34 -12.31
C GLU A 763 11.21 41.07 -13.81
N SER A 764 11.83 39.94 -14.17
CA SER A 764 12.12 39.57 -15.56
C SER A 764 10.88 39.10 -16.32
N GLU A 765 10.91 39.23 -17.65
CA GLU A 765 9.86 38.68 -18.51
C GLU A 765 9.81 37.14 -18.46
N LEU A 766 10.96 36.48 -18.34
CA LEU A 766 11.04 35.02 -18.22
C LEU A 766 10.41 34.53 -16.91
N TYR A 767 10.56 35.26 -15.81
CA TYR A 767 9.88 34.94 -14.54
C TYR A 767 8.36 35.13 -14.64
N ARG A 768 7.88 36.17 -15.35
CA ARG A 768 6.44 36.31 -15.62
C ARG A 768 5.90 35.15 -16.47
N ALA A 769 6.65 34.73 -17.49
CA ALA A 769 6.31 33.55 -18.29
C ALA A 769 6.29 32.27 -17.46
N PHE A 770 7.25 32.09 -16.56
CA PHE A 770 7.26 30.99 -15.58
C PHE A 770 5.97 30.98 -14.73
N CYS A 771 5.59 32.13 -14.15
CA CYS A 771 4.37 32.24 -13.34
C CYS A 771 3.12 31.88 -14.16
N ALA A 772 3.03 32.37 -15.41
CA ALA A 772 1.91 32.07 -16.29
C ALA A 772 1.80 30.56 -16.59
N HIS A 773 2.91 29.93 -17.01
CA HIS A 773 2.95 28.49 -17.26
C HIS A 773 2.64 27.67 -16.02
N ALA A 774 3.13 28.08 -14.84
CA ALA A 774 2.86 27.38 -13.59
C ALA A 774 1.36 27.44 -13.20
N CYS A 775 0.72 28.60 -13.36
CA CYS A 775 -0.70 28.76 -13.09
C CYS A 775 -1.58 27.95 -14.06
N GLU A 776 -1.26 28.01 -15.36
CA GLU A 776 -1.96 27.27 -16.40
C GLU A 776 -1.83 25.74 -16.18
N ALA A 777 -0.61 25.27 -15.93
CA ALA A 777 -0.35 23.87 -15.65
C ALA A 777 -1.10 23.38 -14.41
N TYR A 778 -1.14 24.18 -13.34
CA TYR A 778 -1.87 23.83 -12.12
C TYR A 778 -3.36 23.64 -12.40
N ASN A 779 -4.00 24.57 -13.12
CA ASN A 779 -5.43 24.47 -13.44
C ASN A 779 -5.75 23.28 -14.36
N ILE A 780 -4.91 22.99 -15.36
CA ILE A 780 -5.08 21.80 -16.22
C ILE A 780 -5.00 20.51 -15.41
N LEU A 781 -3.99 20.38 -14.54
CA LEU A 781 -3.84 19.20 -13.69
C LEU A 781 -4.97 19.09 -12.65
N ARG A 782 -5.46 20.23 -12.14
CA ARG A 782 -6.61 20.29 -11.23
C ARG A 782 -7.90 19.79 -11.86
N LYS A 783 -8.16 20.11 -13.14
CA LYS A 783 -9.30 19.57 -13.91
C LYS A 783 -9.23 18.06 -14.07
N SER A 784 -8.03 17.49 -14.07
CA SER A 784 -7.77 16.04 -14.16
C SER A 784 -7.58 15.36 -12.80
N ALA A 785 -7.92 16.03 -11.70
CA ALA A 785 -7.66 15.54 -10.35
C ALA A 785 -8.34 14.20 -10.03
N SER A 786 -9.54 13.94 -10.57
CA SER A 786 -10.24 12.67 -10.34
C SER A 786 -9.39 11.48 -10.78
N LEU A 787 -8.76 11.57 -11.96
CA LEU A 787 -7.85 10.54 -12.47
C LEU A 787 -6.63 10.36 -11.56
N ILE A 788 -5.97 11.46 -11.19
CA ILE A 788 -4.77 11.43 -10.34
C ILE A 788 -5.12 10.78 -8.99
N LEU A 789 -6.24 11.20 -8.37
CA LEU A 789 -6.71 10.65 -7.10
C LEU A 789 -7.07 9.16 -7.20
N SER A 790 -7.75 8.73 -8.27
CA SER A 790 -8.06 7.31 -8.49
C SER A 790 -6.80 6.46 -8.60
N LEU A 791 -5.76 6.95 -9.29
CA LEU A 791 -4.49 6.23 -9.41
C LEU A 791 -3.78 6.08 -8.07
N PHE A 792 -3.72 7.14 -7.25
CA PHE A 792 -3.17 7.04 -5.89
C PHE A 792 -4.00 6.11 -4.99
N HIS A 793 -5.32 6.12 -5.14
CA HIS A 793 -6.20 5.24 -4.38
C HIS A 793 -5.93 3.75 -4.68
N LEU A 794 -5.66 3.42 -5.95
CA LEU A 794 -5.28 2.06 -6.36
C LEU A 794 -3.91 1.62 -5.82
N MET A 795 -3.02 2.56 -5.50
CA MET A 795 -1.71 2.29 -4.91
C MET A 795 -1.74 2.16 -3.38
N ALA A 796 -2.88 2.40 -2.72
CA ALA A 796 -2.96 2.42 -1.26
C ALA A 796 -2.56 1.09 -0.60
N GLY A 797 -2.79 -0.03 -1.29
CA GLY A 797 -2.42 -1.39 -0.84
C GLY A 797 -1.04 -1.86 -1.29
N ALA A 798 -0.28 -1.03 -2.01
CA ALA A 798 1.07 -1.38 -2.44
C ALA A 798 2.04 -1.35 -1.25
N ALA A 799 2.98 -2.29 -1.19
CA ALA A 799 3.99 -2.38 -0.13
C ALA A 799 5.11 -1.33 -0.27
N ILE A 800 4.76 -0.08 -0.61
CA ILE A 800 5.68 1.05 -0.78
C ILE A 800 5.84 1.76 0.57
N PRO A 801 7.07 1.93 1.11
CA PRO A 801 7.30 2.40 2.49
C PRO A 801 6.58 3.69 2.88
N ASP A 802 6.62 4.72 2.04
CA ASP A 802 6.00 6.02 2.36
C ASP A 802 4.47 6.00 2.25
N ILE A 803 3.91 5.25 1.30
CA ILE A 803 2.46 5.18 1.07
C ILE A 803 1.78 4.30 2.12
N ARG A 804 2.41 3.17 2.49
CA ARG A 804 1.87 2.21 3.45
C ARG A 804 1.62 2.81 4.83
N SER A 805 2.42 3.79 5.21
CA SER A 805 2.40 4.33 6.57
C SER A 805 1.10 5.06 6.94
N ASP A 806 0.48 5.77 5.98
CA ASP A 806 -0.80 6.47 6.17
C ASP A 806 -1.40 6.90 4.80
N PRO A 807 -2.02 5.97 4.06
CA PRO A 807 -2.54 6.24 2.72
C PRO A 807 -3.70 7.24 2.72
N GLU A 808 -4.54 7.25 3.75
CA GLU A 808 -5.66 8.19 3.86
C GLU A 808 -5.17 9.62 4.04
N LYS A 809 -4.18 9.84 4.91
CA LYS A 809 -3.57 11.16 5.09
C LYS A 809 -2.81 11.62 3.86
N ALA A 810 -2.14 10.71 3.15
CA ALA A 810 -1.49 11.03 1.88
C ALA A 810 -2.51 11.52 0.84
N MET A 811 -3.64 10.82 0.71
CA MET A 811 -4.73 11.23 -0.16
C MET A 811 -5.34 12.58 0.26
N LEU A 812 -5.55 12.80 1.56
CA LEU A 812 -6.10 14.05 2.07
C LEU A 812 -5.18 15.24 1.74
N LYS A 813 -3.87 15.11 1.97
CA LYS A 813 -2.88 16.15 1.62
C LYS A 813 -2.87 16.46 0.13
N LEU A 814 -2.97 15.43 -0.72
CA LEU A 814 -3.03 15.61 -2.17
C LEU A 814 -4.29 16.40 -2.57
N GLN A 815 -5.43 16.14 -1.93
CA GLN A 815 -6.68 16.87 -2.15
C GLN A 815 -6.60 18.32 -1.67
N GLU A 816 -6.04 18.55 -0.49
CA GLU A 816 -5.81 19.90 0.04
C GLU A 816 -4.96 20.74 -0.90
N LYS A 817 -3.94 20.15 -1.53
CA LYS A 817 -3.07 20.81 -2.51
C LYS A 817 -3.75 21.09 -3.84
N LEU A 818 -4.72 20.26 -4.24
CA LEU A 818 -5.47 20.43 -5.48
C LEU A 818 -6.63 21.43 -5.36
N ARG A 819 -7.08 21.76 -4.13
CA ARG A 819 -8.13 22.78 -3.89
C ARG A 819 -9.35 22.65 -4.81
N LEU A 820 -9.94 21.45 -4.83
CA LEU A 820 -11.00 21.07 -5.77
C LEU A 820 -12.34 21.80 -5.58
N GLY A 821 -12.51 22.50 -4.45
CA GLY A 821 -13.71 23.29 -4.16
C GLY A 821 -13.63 24.76 -4.59
N GLU A 822 -12.48 25.21 -5.11
CA GLU A 822 -12.27 26.61 -5.49
C GLU A 822 -12.38 26.80 -7.01
N ASP A 823 -12.81 27.98 -7.46
CA ASP A 823 -12.89 28.32 -8.88
C ASP A 823 -11.50 28.51 -9.52
N ASP A 824 -11.44 28.49 -10.86
CA ASP A 824 -10.18 28.59 -11.63
C ASP A 824 -9.40 29.89 -11.32
N GLU A 825 -10.09 31.00 -11.07
CA GLU A 825 -9.49 32.30 -10.73
C GLU A 825 -8.84 32.28 -9.34
N VAL A 826 -9.55 31.77 -8.33
CA VAL A 826 -9.07 31.68 -6.94
C VAL A 826 -7.85 30.77 -6.84
N ALA A 827 -7.84 29.67 -7.61
CA ALA A 827 -6.67 28.80 -7.70
C ALA A 827 -5.44 29.47 -8.32
N ILE A 828 -5.64 30.35 -9.31
CA ILE A 828 -4.54 31.12 -9.91
C ILE A 828 -3.97 32.09 -8.89
N GLU A 829 -4.81 32.85 -8.18
CA GLU A 829 -4.37 33.78 -7.14
C GLU A 829 -3.57 33.06 -6.05
N TRP A 830 -4.05 31.90 -5.62
CA TRP A 830 -3.35 31.05 -4.66
C TRP A 830 -1.98 30.59 -5.18
N MET A 831 -1.89 30.13 -6.44
CA MET A 831 -0.62 29.71 -7.03
C MET A 831 0.36 30.88 -7.17
N GLN A 832 -0.12 32.06 -7.54
CA GLN A 832 0.70 33.28 -7.62
C GLN A 832 1.24 33.69 -6.24
N GLN A 833 0.41 33.63 -5.19
CA GLN A 833 0.83 33.88 -3.82
C GLN A 833 1.91 32.90 -3.37
N LEU A 834 1.72 31.60 -3.63
CA LEU A 834 2.71 30.56 -3.30
C LEU A 834 4.06 30.79 -4.00
N ILE A 835 4.03 31.16 -5.28
CA ILE A 835 5.24 31.46 -6.05
C ILE A 835 5.93 32.70 -5.48
N HIS A 836 5.15 33.75 -5.17
CA HIS A 836 5.67 34.98 -4.59
C HIS A 836 6.34 34.72 -3.24
N ASP A 837 5.67 34.02 -2.32
CA ASP A 837 6.20 33.65 -1.00
C ASP A 837 7.46 32.79 -1.09
N SER A 838 7.52 31.86 -2.06
CA SER A 838 8.73 31.06 -2.27
C SER A 838 9.88 31.91 -2.80
N SER A 839 9.61 32.85 -3.69
CA SER A 839 10.63 33.74 -4.27
C SER A 839 11.16 34.75 -3.24
N SER A 840 10.28 35.33 -2.42
CA SER A 840 10.64 36.33 -1.40
C SER A 840 11.47 35.68 -0.30
N ASN A 841 11.11 34.49 0.17
CA ASN A 841 11.89 33.72 1.13
C ASN A 841 13.27 33.30 0.58
N ALA A 842 13.34 32.90 -0.69
CA ALA A 842 14.61 32.60 -1.35
C ALA A 842 15.54 33.82 -1.41
N MET A 843 14.97 35.02 -1.60
CA MET A 843 15.72 36.29 -1.63
C MET A 843 16.06 36.82 -0.22
N ALA A 844 15.19 36.64 0.77
CA ALA A 844 15.43 37.04 2.15
C ALA A 844 16.58 36.25 2.79
N GLY A 845 16.65 34.94 2.53
CA GLY A 845 17.78 34.10 2.94
C GLY A 845 19.14 34.57 2.41
N PHE A 846 19.16 35.25 1.25
CA PHE A 846 20.37 35.86 0.69
C PHE A 846 20.79 37.15 1.41
N MET A 847 19.85 38.03 1.76
CA MET A 847 20.16 39.25 2.53
C MET A 847 20.71 38.88 3.91
N GLU A 848 20.18 37.85 4.56
CA GLU A 848 20.73 37.34 5.83
C GLU A 848 22.10 36.67 5.68
N ALA A 849 22.31 35.86 4.63
CA ALA A 849 23.59 35.20 4.39
C ALA A 849 24.70 36.21 4.06
N THR A 850 24.39 37.24 3.25
CA THR A 850 25.32 38.33 2.94
C THR A 850 25.55 39.23 4.16
N HIS A 851 24.54 39.50 4.98
CA HIS A 851 24.71 40.25 6.22
C HIS A 851 25.59 39.49 7.24
N ARG A 852 25.42 38.16 7.36
CA ARG A 852 26.28 37.30 8.19
C ARG A 852 27.72 37.23 7.68
N ILE A 853 27.92 37.14 6.37
CA ILE A 853 29.27 37.17 5.76
C ILE A 853 29.92 38.56 5.92
N ALA A 854 29.15 39.64 5.78
CA ALA A 854 29.62 41.00 6.00
C ALA A 854 29.93 41.31 7.47
N GLN A 855 29.23 40.67 8.43
CA GLN A 855 29.56 40.72 9.86
C GLN A 855 30.76 39.85 10.23
N ALA A 856 31.02 38.75 9.51
CA ALA A 856 32.20 37.90 9.71
C ALA A 856 33.48 38.45 9.03
N LEU A 857 33.34 39.39 8.10
CA LEU A 857 34.44 40.11 7.44
C LEU A 857 34.73 41.49 8.08
N ARG A 858 33.99 41.88 9.11
CA ARG A 858 34.32 42.97 10.05
C ARG A 858 34.89 42.37 11.32
#